data_AF-A0A371QTR2-F1
#
_entry.id   AF-A0A371QTR2-F1
#
_cell.length_a   1.000
_cell.length_b   1.000
_cell.length_c   1.000
_cell.angle_alpha   90.00
_cell.angle_beta   90.00
_cell.angle_gamma   90.00
#
_symmetry.space_group_name_H-M   'P 1'
#
loop_
_entity.id
_entity.type
_entity.pdbx_description
1 polymer ?
#
loop_
_entity_poly.entity_id
_entity_poly.type
_entity_poly.pdbx_seq_one_letter_code
_entity_poly.pdbx_strand_id
1 'polypeptide(L)'
;MFCPVLICPFRRLLKNKRKQNKVKNSLIPLWIPARLEQSGNLIADGDFSPWIDRDYLFAESSTSKQKKEQLLGTTSEEEEYTAKNPAVDVDLKWSSYFEWGINFLKHFASADTFALNINGNEVEHFTFGGEEFILDENAYIALDSGVKSGANESIIQLYNHLIDENESNELLNSFCDLSPGNKRKEISEQRIKQELTSHMGQMKGDNPLADSQRQALHHFSELKDGEILAVNGPPGTGKTTLLQGIVAHLFVEKALANEEPPVILASSANNQAITNIIQSFEGDVHPDILVNRWLPEPVSSFALYCPSNEVLKSDNEEGVLKTSFSGKGFPGEIENQPFLDRAKKVFCEKALQYFSQSFSSVGEIKSHLHTELQKMYKTLEEGEMLLHKQNQFTDEDPASVIENQFQVDKELEVITAKINAADKEVIDISRKLDDLNSVREEWKESYKGLPFYIRWLGTVVPRFRNEIKLHNQFFFKDSYWTPSEENSTSHDKLLAYFFETSQGIFKEKKNADKILSALKEYKELLLKINSWFKQNIKVYNDGENDRDLKLLDSQIRHKMFLYAIHYWEGRWLLEMEDFLKQNKNYSKKDTEKKWLRYAKLTPCFVSTFYMLPKYFSHYADSVNDPLINFADLLIVDEAGQVSPEIGGAGFALARKALVVGDTSQIQPIWGVSKIIGQRKCSKYTQL
;
A
#
# COMPACT_ATOMS: atom_id res chain seq x y z
N MET A 1 31.24 -24.77 21.25
CA MET A 1 29.76 -24.67 21.22
C MET A 1 29.29 -24.60 22.67
N PHE A 2 28.53 -23.58 23.03
CA PHE A 2 28.05 -23.38 24.41
C PHE A 2 26.51 -23.36 24.41
N CYS A 3 25.91 -23.83 25.51
CA CYS A 3 24.47 -23.86 25.71
C CYS A 3 24.10 -22.81 26.76
N PRO A 4 23.28 -21.79 26.43
CA PRO A 4 22.83 -20.83 27.44
C PRO A 4 21.85 -21.53 28.41
N VAL A 5 22.10 -21.35 29.70
CA VAL A 5 21.37 -21.96 30.79
C VAL A 5 21.06 -20.93 31.88
N LEU A 6 19.95 -21.12 32.57
CA LEU A 6 19.59 -20.39 33.78
C LEU A 6 19.82 -21.31 34.98
N ILE A 7 20.59 -20.83 35.94
CA ILE A 7 20.95 -21.57 37.14
C ILE A 7 20.18 -21.00 38.32
N CYS A 8 19.45 -21.88 39.00
CA CYS A 8 18.84 -21.61 40.29
C CYS A 8 19.64 -22.36 41.36
N PRO A 9 20.47 -21.65 42.15
CA PRO A 9 21.30 -22.30 43.17
C PRO A 9 20.49 -22.81 44.37
N PHE A 10 19.33 -22.21 44.64
CA PHE A 10 18.49 -22.57 45.78
C PHE A 10 17.03 -22.63 45.38
N ARG A 11 16.45 -23.82 45.49
CA ARG A 11 15.01 -24.02 45.39
C ARG A 11 14.47 -24.35 46.77
N ARG A 12 13.38 -23.72 47.18
CA ARG A 12 12.75 -23.96 48.48
C ARG A 12 11.37 -24.60 48.28
N LEU A 13 11.11 -25.73 48.96
CA LEU A 13 9.91 -26.57 48.81
C LEU A 13 9.02 -26.49 50.04
N LEU A 14 7.71 -26.42 49.85
CA LEU A 14 6.74 -26.39 50.95
C LEU A 14 6.80 -27.65 51.85
N LYS A 15 6.87 -27.48 53.17
CA LYS A 15 7.08 -28.56 54.17
C LYS A 15 6.05 -29.70 54.12
N ASN A 16 4.80 -29.42 53.74
CA ASN A 16 3.68 -30.36 53.82
C ASN A 16 3.44 -31.26 52.59
N LYS A 17 4.22 -31.18 51.51
CA LYS A 17 3.96 -31.95 50.27
C LYS A 17 5.21 -32.57 49.64
N ARG A 18 6.00 -33.31 50.43
CA ARG A 18 7.11 -34.15 49.93
C ARG A 18 6.69 -35.30 48.98
N LYS A 19 5.40 -35.46 48.68
CA LYS A 19 4.90 -36.46 47.71
C LYS A 19 3.91 -35.83 46.73
N GLN A 20 4.43 -35.40 45.57
CA GLN A 20 3.85 -35.45 44.22
C GLN A 20 4.30 -34.26 43.36
N ASN A 21 4.80 -34.57 42.16
CA ASN A 21 5.22 -33.68 41.08
C ASN A 21 4.19 -32.57 40.79
N LYS A 22 4.45 -31.34 41.24
CA LYS A 22 3.95 -30.09 40.62
C LYS A 22 4.78 -28.91 41.11
N VAL A 23 5.39 -28.21 40.17
CA VAL A 23 6.32 -27.08 40.40
C VAL A 23 5.64 -25.82 40.96
N LYS A 24 4.30 -25.79 40.98
CA LYS A 24 3.50 -24.69 41.53
C LYS A 24 3.72 -24.34 43.02
N ASN A 25 4.45 -25.15 43.78
CA ASN A 25 4.63 -24.94 45.23
C ASN A 25 6.11 -24.80 45.65
N SER A 26 6.98 -24.32 44.75
CA SER A 26 8.38 -24.03 45.06
C SER A 26 8.71 -22.55 44.93
N LEU A 27 9.50 -22.03 45.88
CA LEU A 27 10.01 -20.68 45.87
C LEU A 27 11.40 -20.65 45.21
N ILE A 28 11.54 -19.85 44.16
CA ILE A 28 12.78 -19.71 43.38
C ILE A 28 13.20 -18.23 43.39
N PRO A 29 13.99 -17.82 44.39
CA PRO A 29 14.25 -16.40 44.62
C PRO A 29 15.31 -15.81 43.68
N LEU A 30 16.17 -16.61 43.06
CA LEU A 30 17.32 -16.11 42.30
C LEU A 30 17.54 -16.93 41.02
N TRP A 31 17.75 -16.21 39.92
CA TRP A 31 18.18 -16.77 38.64
C TRP A 31 19.53 -16.18 38.24
N ILE A 32 20.48 -17.06 37.88
CA ILE A 32 21.83 -16.71 37.46
C ILE A 32 22.02 -17.21 36.01
N PRO A 33 22.10 -16.31 35.00
CA PRO A 33 22.33 -16.72 33.62
C PRO A 33 23.79 -17.15 33.40
N ALA A 34 23.98 -18.26 32.70
CA ALA A 34 25.29 -18.86 32.46
C ALA A 34 25.36 -19.51 31.08
N ARG A 35 26.57 -19.77 30.59
CA ARG A 35 26.81 -20.60 29.41
C ARG A 35 27.48 -21.90 29.83
N LEU A 36 26.91 -23.02 29.42
CA LEU A 36 27.42 -24.37 29.67
C LEU A 36 28.23 -24.84 28.47
N GLU A 37 29.51 -25.08 28.67
CA GLU A 37 30.38 -25.67 27.66
C GLU A 37 30.19 -27.19 27.53
N GLN A 38 30.56 -27.75 26.37
CA GLN A 38 30.62 -29.22 26.17
C GLN A 38 31.53 -29.95 27.18
N SER A 39 32.52 -29.24 27.74
CA SER A 39 33.41 -29.72 28.80
C SER A 39 32.70 -29.88 30.15
N GLY A 40 31.47 -29.38 30.29
CA GLY A 40 30.73 -29.31 31.56
C GLY A 40 31.02 -28.06 32.39
N ASN A 41 31.90 -27.17 31.91
CA ASN A 41 32.23 -25.93 32.62
C ASN A 41 31.14 -24.87 32.43
N LEU A 42 30.89 -24.12 33.49
CA LEU A 42 30.02 -22.94 33.48
C LEU A 42 30.86 -21.68 33.35
N ILE A 43 30.43 -20.78 32.47
CA ILE A 43 30.98 -19.44 32.32
C ILE A 43 29.86 -18.41 32.49
N ALA A 44 30.20 -17.21 32.94
CA ALA A 44 29.24 -16.11 33.04
C ALA A 44 28.71 -15.76 31.64
N ASP A 45 27.41 -15.47 31.52
CA ASP A 45 26.82 -15.10 30.23
C ASP A 45 27.29 -13.73 29.73
N GLY A 46 27.67 -12.82 30.66
CA GLY A 46 28.27 -11.52 30.37
C GLY A 46 27.28 -10.46 29.88
N ASP A 47 26.19 -10.88 29.22
CA ASP A 47 25.17 -9.99 28.65
C ASP A 47 23.99 -9.75 29.61
N PHE A 48 23.79 -10.64 30.60
CA PHE A 48 22.73 -10.54 31.61
C PHE A 48 23.29 -10.59 33.04
N SER A 49 22.67 -9.84 33.95
CA SER A 49 22.97 -9.89 35.40
C SER A 49 22.03 -10.88 36.10
N PRO A 50 22.46 -11.52 37.19
CA PRO A 50 21.56 -12.31 38.04
C PRO A 50 20.38 -11.46 38.56
N TRP A 51 19.20 -12.06 38.69
CA TRP A 51 17.97 -11.34 39.07
C TRP A 51 17.07 -12.14 40.02
N ILE A 52 16.19 -11.42 40.73
CA ILE A 52 15.13 -11.99 41.58
C ILE A 52 13.79 -11.94 40.81
N ASP A 53 12.94 -12.96 40.95
CA ASP A 53 11.60 -12.93 40.33
C ASP A 53 10.76 -11.78 40.91
N ARG A 54 10.15 -10.99 40.02
CA ARG A 54 9.36 -9.80 40.39
C ARG A 54 8.13 -10.14 41.21
N ASP A 55 7.62 -11.37 41.14
CA ASP A 55 6.53 -11.80 42.02
C ASP A 55 6.92 -11.74 43.51
N TYR A 56 8.22 -11.73 43.81
CA TYR A 56 8.78 -11.54 45.15
C TYR A 56 9.19 -10.08 45.45
N LEU A 57 9.03 -9.14 44.51
CA LEU A 57 9.40 -7.73 44.65
C LEU A 57 8.16 -6.82 44.62
N PHE A 58 8.11 -5.84 45.52
CA PHE A 58 6.99 -4.89 45.61
C PHE A 58 7.13 -3.76 44.58
N ALA A 59 6.03 -3.42 43.90
CA ALA A 59 5.88 -2.14 43.19
C ALA A 59 5.16 -1.13 44.11
N GLU A 60 5.76 0.04 44.32
CA GLU A 60 5.37 1.05 45.33
C GLU A 60 3.91 1.57 45.26
N SER A 61 3.13 1.21 44.24
CA SER A 61 1.78 1.72 43.99
C SER A 61 0.61 0.84 44.47
N SER A 62 0.83 -0.20 45.29
CA SER A 62 -0.21 -1.16 45.69
C SER A 62 -0.62 -1.03 47.18
N THR A 63 -1.82 -0.52 47.47
CA THR A 63 -2.25 -0.10 48.83
C THR A 63 -2.77 -1.19 49.79
N SER A 64 -2.55 -2.49 49.54
CA SER A 64 -3.06 -3.55 50.44
C SER A 64 -2.00 -4.06 51.44
N LYS A 65 -2.24 -3.85 52.75
CA LYS A 65 -1.41 -4.34 53.87
C LYS A 65 -1.16 -5.86 53.85
N GLN A 66 -2.08 -6.65 53.30
CA GLN A 66 -1.97 -8.12 53.22
C GLN A 66 -0.86 -8.63 52.28
N LYS A 67 -0.36 -7.82 51.33
CA LYS A 67 0.75 -8.23 50.43
C LYS A 67 2.14 -7.96 50.99
N LYS A 68 2.27 -7.16 52.06
CA LYS A 68 3.60 -6.78 52.60
C LYS A 68 4.33 -7.93 53.30
N GLU A 69 3.62 -8.96 53.76
CA GLU A 69 4.21 -10.10 54.48
C GLU A 69 4.77 -11.20 53.54
N GLN A 70 4.70 -11.00 52.21
CA GLN A 70 5.05 -11.98 51.16
C GLN A 70 6.14 -11.49 50.19
N LEU A 71 6.92 -10.47 50.52
CA LEU A 71 7.84 -9.80 49.59
C LEU A 71 9.26 -9.69 50.17
N LEU A 72 10.26 -9.85 49.30
CA LEU A 72 11.69 -9.79 49.63
C LEU A 72 12.26 -8.37 49.62
N GLY A 73 11.70 -7.47 48.80
CA GLY A 73 12.14 -6.07 48.70
C GLY A 73 11.37 -5.29 47.64
N THR A 74 11.86 -4.13 47.24
CA THR A 74 11.24 -3.27 46.21
C THR A 74 12.00 -3.31 44.88
N THR A 75 11.31 -3.04 43.76
CA THR A 75 11.97 -2.90 42.45
C THR A 75 13.00 -1.75 42.44
N SER A 76 12.75 -0.68 43.21
CA SER A 76 13.66 0.47 43.32
C SER A 76 14.99 0.12 44.02
N GLU A 77 14.95 -0.72 45.06
CA GLU A 77 16.15 -1.21 45.76
C GLU A 77 16.99 -2.14 44.87
N GLU A 78 16.34 -2.96 44.04
CA GLU A 78 16.99 -3.79 43.00
C GLU A 78 17.77 -2.93 42.00
N GLU A 79 17.14 -1.87 41.49
CA GLU A 79 17.76 -0.95 40.56
C GLU A 79 18.93 -0.19 41.22
N GLU A 80 18.78 0.26 42.47
CA GLU A 80 19.85 0.95 43.21
C GLU A 80 21.06 0.05 43.49
N TYR A 81 20.83 -1.20 43.92
CA TYR A 81 21.93 -2.13 44.18
C TYR A 81 22.70 -2.47 42.90
N THR A 82 21.98 -2.75 41.81
CA THR A 82 22.57 -3.11 40.51
C THR A 82 23.35 -1.93 39.91
N ALA A 83 22.88 -0.70 40.11
CA ALA A 83 23.59 0.52 39.69
C ALA A 83 24.88 0.76 40.49
N LYS A 84 24.90 0.44 41.80
CA LYS A 84 26.08 0.59 42.66
C LYS A 84 27.09 -0.56 42.51
N ASN A 85 26.62 -1.75 42.14
CA ASN A 85 27.42 -2.98 42.06
C ASN A 85 27.19 -3.68 40.71
N PRO A 86 27.66 -3.13 39.57
CA PRO A 86 27.41 -3.72 38.27
C PRO A 86 28.01 -5.14 38.16
N ALA A 87 27.19 -6.12 37.76
CA ALA A 87 27.63 -7.51 37.59
C ALA A 87 28.67 -7.69 36.46
N VAL A 88 28.79 -6.70 35.57
CA VAL A 88 29.67 -6.70 34.39
C VAL A 88 31.14 -6.39 34.74
N ASP A 89 31.41 -5.76 35.90
CA ASP A 89 32.78 -5.48 36.39
C ASP A 89 33.37 -6.62 37.25
N VAL A 90 32.62 -7.71 37.42
CA VAL A 90 33.09 -8.91 38.10
C VAL A 90 33.98 -9.69 37.12
N ASP A 91 35.20 -10.04 37.52
CA ASP A 91 36.08 -10.95 36.77
C ASP A 91 35.22 -12.06 36.15
N LEU A 92 35.21 -12.21 34.82
CA LEU A 92 34.34 -13.12 34.02
C LEU A 92 34.44 -14.62 34.42
N LYS A 93 35.18 -14.93 35.49
CA LYS A 93 35.21 -16.21 36.17
C LYS A 93 33.87 -16.48 36.85
N TRP A 94 33.33 -17.66 36.57
CA TRP A 94 32.08 -18.15 37.14
C TRP A 94 31.99 -18.03 38.67
N SER A 95 33.08 -18.28 39.39
CA SER A 95 33.10 -18.18 40.86
C SER A 95 32.70 -16.80 41.39
N SER A 96 33.25 -15.75 40.78
CA SER A 96 33.03 -14.38 41.21
C SER A 96 31.63 -13.90 40.81
N TYR A 97 31.18 -14.28 39.60
CA TYR A 97 29.84 -13.97 39.10
C TYR A 97 28.74 -14.69 39.91
N PHE A 98 28.98 -15.95 40.30
CA PHE A 98 28.10 -16.69 41.19
C PHE A 98 28.04 -16.03 42.57
N GLU A 99 29.19 -15.69 43.15
CA GLU A 99 29.27 -15.00 44.45
C GLU A 99 28.54 -13.64 44.44
N TRP A 100 28.62 -12.89 43.33
CA TRP A 100 27.83 -11.68 43.14
C TRP A 100 26.32 -11.96 43.24
N GLY A 101 25.82 -12.99 42.54
CA GLY A 101 24.40 -13.37 42.59
C GLY A 101 23.94 -13.76 44.00
N ILE A 102 24.81 -14.44 44.77
CA ILE A 102 24.55 -14.77 46.17
C ILE A 102 24.48 -13.50 47.04
N ASN A 103 25.42 -12.57 46.86
CA ASN A 103 25.45 -11.32 47.62
C ASN A 103 24.29 -10.39 47.26
N PHE A 104 23.86 -10.40 46.00
CA PHE A 104 22.65 -9.73 45.52
C PHE A 104 21.42 -10.27 46.25
N LEU A 105 21.22 -11.59 46.31
CA LEU A 105 20.11 -12.17 47.07
C LEU A 105 20.19 -11.85 48.58
N LYS A 106 21.39 -11.87 49.17
CA LYS A 106 21.61 -11.50 50.59
C LYS A 106 21.26 -10.05 50.90
N HIS A 107 21.32 -9.16 49.91
CA HIS A 107 20.93 -7.75 50.10
C HIS A 107 19.42 -7.60 50.37
N PHE A 108 18.60 -8.39 49.67
CA PHE A 108 17.13 -8.41 49.84
C PHE A 108 16.67 -9.31 50.99
N ALA A 109 17.48 -10.29 51.35
CA ALA A 109 17.24 -11.12 52.52
C ALA A 109 17.53 -10.33 53.81
N SER A 110 16.50 -9.85 54.51
CA SER A 110 16.71 -9.42 55.90
C SER A 110 17.25 -10.60 56.72
N ALA A 111 18.12 -10.33 57.70
CA ALA A 111 18.91 -11.35 58.40
C ALA A 111 18.10 -12.51 59.01
N ASP A 112 16.79 -12.34 59.21
CA ASP A 112 15.88 -13.35 59.76
C ASP A 112 15.03 -14.11 58.71
N THR A 113 15.01 -13.71 57.42
CA THR A 113 14.09 -14.30 56.41
C THR A 113 14.75 -15.27 55.43
N PHE A 114 16.06 -15.15 55.23
CA PHE A 114 16.81 -15.95 54.25
C PHE A 114 18.21 -16.25 54.80
N ALA A 115 18.27 -16.97 55.91
CA ALA A 115 19.55 -17.51 56.36
C ALA A 115 20.06 -18.50 55.29
N LEU A 116 21.22 -18.15 54.72
CA LEU A 116 21.98 -18.91 53.73
C LEU A 116 23.30 -19.27 54.38
N ASN A 117 23.28 -20.28 55.24
CA ASN A 117 24.50 -20.85 55.79
C ASN A 117 25.06 -21.85 54.77
N ILE A 118 26.01 -21.39 53.93
CA ILE A 118 26.60 -22.19 52.83
C ILE A 118 27.60 -23.24 53.38
N ASN A 119 27.85 -23.27 54.69
CA ASN A 119 28.71 -24.26 55.32
C ASN A 119 27.87 -25.42 55.86
N GLY A 120 27.72 -26.44 55.02
CA GLY A 120 26.78 -27.56 55.18
C GLY A 120 26.71 -28.17 56.58
N ASN A 121 25.47 -28.27 57.07
CA ASN A 121 24.87 -29.46 57.73
C ASN A 121 23.53 -29.18 58.44
N GLU A 122 22.91 -28.01 58.29
CA GLU A 122 21.56 -27.77 58.84
C GLU A 122 20.57 -27.41 57.74
N VAL A 123 19.48 -28.18 57.66
CA VAL A 123 18.33 -27.88 56.81
C VAL A 123 17.52 -26.80 57.52
N GLU A 124 17.84 -25.53 57.27
CA GLU A 124 17.13 -24.43 57.91
C GLU A 124 15.69 -24.33 57.35
N HIS A 125 14.73 -24.44 58.26
CA HIS A 125 13.33 -24.16 58.01
C HIS A 125 13.08 -22.66 58.09
N PHE A 126 12.30 -22.11 57.15
CA PHE A 126 11.89 -20.71 57.22
C PHE A 126 10.43 -20.55 56.79
N THR A 127 9.80 -19.47 57.25
CA THR A 127 8.44 -19.09 56.91
C THR A 127 8.43 -17.93 55.93
N PHE A 128 7.69 -18.06 54.83
CA PHE A 128 7.46 -16.99 53.85
C PHE A 128 5.96 -16.90 53.57
N GLY A 129 5.36 -15.72 53.78
CA GLY A 129 3.92 -15.55 53.60
C GLY A 129 3.04 -16.40 54.52
N GLY A 130 3.56 -16.83 55.67
CA GLY A 130 2.86 -17.73 56.61
C GLY A 130 3.03 -19.22 56.33
N GLU A 131 3.75 -19.62 55.28
CA GLU A 131 4.00 -21.03 54.94
C GLU A 131 5.44 -21.45 55.24
N GLU A 132 5.66 -22.66 55.78
CA GLU A 132 6.99 -23.21 56.03
C GLU A 132 7.58 -23.91 54.79
N PHE A 133 8.82 -23.54 54.46
CA PHE A 133 9.59 -24.09 53.35
C PHE A 133 10.87 -24.78 53.83
N ILE A 134 11.38 -25.71 53.02
CA ILE A 134 12.60 -26.49 53.21
C ILE A 134 13.54 -26.24 52.01
N LEU A 135 14.84 -26.09 52.25
CA LEU A 135 15.85 -26.04 51.19
C LEU A 135 15.95 -27.38 50.45
N ASP A 136 15.86 -27.36 49.13
CA ASP A 136 16.20 -28.50 48.28
C ASP A 136 17.73 -28.58 48.16
N GLU A 137 18.28 -29.79 48.30
CA GLU A 137 19.73 -30.04 48.26
C GLU A 137 20.30 -29.96 46.83
N ASN A 138 19.43 -29.88 45.81
CA ASN A 138 19.83 -29.83 44.41
C ASN A 138 19.76 -28.40 43.84
N ALA A 139 20.81 -28.01 43.11
CA ALA A 139 20.76 -26.86 42.21
C ALA A 139 20.05 -27.24 40.91
N TYR A 140 19.29 -26.30 40.35
CA TYR A 140 18.50 -26.51 39.14
C TYR A 140 19.11 -25.75 37.97
N ILE A 141 19.24 -26.43 36.83
CA ILE A 141 19.68 -25.84 35.57
C ILE A 141 18.50 -25.93 34.61
N ALA A 142 17.95 -24.78 34.24
CA ALA A 142 16.99 -24.68 33.15
C ALA A 142 17.75 -24.31 31.88
N LEU A 143 17.39 -24.92 30.75
CA LEU A 143 17.83 -24.38 29.46
C LEU A 143 17.21 -22.99 29.31
N ASP A 144 18.01 -22.00 28.91
CA ASP A 144 17.50 -20.67 28.58
C ASP A 144 16.73 -20.73 27.26
N SER A 145 15.54 -21.30 27.37
CA SER A 145 14.55 -21.39 26.32
C SER A 145 13.80 -20.06 26.16
N GLY A 146 13.95 -19.09 27.07
CA GLY A 146 13.25 -17.81 26.98
C GLY A 146 13.74 -16.90 25.85
N VAL A 147 15.00 -17.05 25.43
CA VAL A 147 15.55 -16.38 24.24
C VAL A 147 15.19 -17.14 22.97
N LYS A 148 15.21 -18.48 22.98
CA LYS A 148 14.90 -19.31 21.80
C LYS A 148 13.41 -19.57 21.54
N SER A 149 12.53 -19.40 22.51
CA SER A 149 11.09 -19.74 22.43
C SER A 149 10.18 -18.51 22.57
N GLY A 150 10.70 -17.34 22.18
CA GLY A 150 9.95 -16.08 22.12
C GLY A 150 9.24 -15.86 20.77
N ALA A 151 8.41 -14.83 20.69
CA ALA A 151 7.76 -14.39 19.43
C ALA A 151 8.76 -14.15 18.27
N ASN A 152 10.04 -13.98 18.58
CA ASN A 152 11.12 -13.72 17.63
C ASN A 152 11.73 -15.00 17.01
N GLU A 153 11.38 -16.19 17.49
CA GLU A 153 11.96 -17.45 17.01
C GLU A 153 11.80 -17.61 15.49
N SER A 154 10.59 -17.37 14.99
CA SER A 154 10.29 -17.47 13.56
C SER A 154 11.04 -16.43 12.71
N ILE A 155 11.29 -15.24 13.26
CA ILE A 155 12.08 -14.18 12.62
C ILE A 155 13.55 -14.62 12.52
N ILE A 156 14.12 -15.10 13.63
CA ILE A 156 15.52 -15.57 13.69
C ILE A 156 15.73 -16.76 12.74
N GLN A 157 14.78 -17.69 12.70
CA GLN A 157 14.84 -18.84 11.78
C GLN A 157 14.84 -18.39 10.32
N LEU A 158 14.03 -17.40 9.96
CA LEU A 158 14.01 -16.84 8.61
C LEU A 158 15.35 -16.17 8.26
N TYR A 159 15.92 -15.36 9.15
CA TYR A 159 17.22 -14.75 8.89
C TYR A 159 18.36 -15.76 8.79
N ASN A 160 18.38 -16.78 9.66
CA ASN A 160 19.35 -17.87 9.56
C ASN A 160 19.23 -18.59 8.20
N HIS A 161 18.01 -18.86 7.74
CA HIS A 161 17.79 -19.46 6.42
C HIS A 161 18.36 -18.60 5.28
N LEU A 162 18.11 -17.29 5.30
CA LEU A 162 18.66 -16.36 4.29
C LEU A 162 20.19 -16.33 4.30
N ILE A 163 20.81 -16.39 5.48
CA ILE A 163 22.27 -16.41 5.65
C ILE A 163 22.84 -17.74 5.14
N ASP A 164 22.21 -18.86 5.51
CA ASP A 164 22.69 -20.22 5.20
C ASP A 164 22.54 -20.56 3.70
N GLU A 165 21.42 -20.20 3.08
CA GLU A 165 21.14 -20.46 1.65
C GLU A 165 21.82 -19.43 0.73
N ASN A 166 22.34 -18.32 1.29
CA ASN A 166 22.87 -17.18 0.53
C ASN A 166 21.87 -16.69 -0.54
N GLU A 167 20.58 -16.72 -0.21
CA GLU A 167 19.49 -16.41 -1.12
C GLU A 167 19.38 -14.90 -1.31
N SER A 168 19.52 -14.44 -2.56
CA SER A 168 19.41 -13.01 -2.86
C SER A 168 17.96 -12.56 -2.79
N ASN A 169 17.66 -11.62 -1.90
CA ASN A 169 16.34 -10.99 -1.81
C ASN A 169 16.43 -9.50 -2.18
N GLU A 170 15.94 -9.13 -3.36
CA GLU A 170 16.04 -7.75 -3.87
C GLU A 170 15.32 -6.74 -2.97
N LEU A 171 14.16 -7.09 -2.44
CA LEU A 171 13.35 -6.19 -1.62
C LEU A 171 13.99 -5.94 -0.25
N LEU A 172 14.46 -6.99 0.40
CA LEU A 172 15.22 -6.91 1.65
C LEU A 172 16.55 -6.17 1.44
N ASN A 173 17.24 -6.40 0.33
CA ASN A 173 18.46 -5.67 -0.01
C ASN A 173 18.18 -4.17 -0.16
N SER A 174 17.11 -3.79 -0.87
CA SER A 174 16.66 -2.39 -0.98
C SER A 174 16.28 -1.81 0.38
N PHE A 175 15.69 -2.61 1.28
CA PHE A 175 15.35 -2.18 2.63
C PHE A 175 16.59 -1.95 3.50
N CYS A 176 17.63 -2.78 3.35
CA CYS A 176 18.89 -2.67 4.07
C CYS A 176 19.87 -1.65 3.46
N ASP A 177 19.63 -1.19 2.23
CA ASP A 177 20.49 -0.22 1.57
C ASP A 177 20.34 1.18 2.20
N LEU A 178 21.39 1.61 2.89
CA LEU A 178 21.51 2.94 3.49
C LEU A 178 22.05 3.98 2.51
N SER A 179 22.43 3.57 1.29
CA SER A 179 22.83 4.51 0.26
C SER A 179 21.65 5.43 -0.06
N PRO A 180 21.86 6.74 -0.29
CA PRO A 180 20.83 7.59 -0.86
C PRO A 180 20.57 7.06 -2.27
N GLY A 181 19.64 6.09 -2.37
CA GLY A 181 19.31 5.43 -3.62
C GLY A 181 18.98 6.46 -4.69
N ASN A 182 19.13 6.08 -5.95
CA ASN A 182 18.64 6.89 -7.07
C ASN A 182 17.15 7.13 -6.84
N LYS A 183 16.79 8.29 -6.25
CA LYS A 183 15.41 8.71 -6.12
C LYS A 183 14.81 8.59 -7.51
N ARG A 184 13.85 7.68 -7.70
CA ARG A 184 13.06 7.65 -8.93
C ARG A 184 12.59 9.07 -9.16
N LYS A 185 12.77 9.57 -10.38
CA LYS A 185 12.21 10.88 -10.74
C LYS A 185 10.73 10.79 -10.43
N GLU A 186 10.25 11.74 -9.63
CA GLU A 186 8.84 11.90 -9.37
C GLU A 186 8.12 11.94 -10.72
N ILE A 187 7.06 11.16 -10.85
CA ILE A 187 6.23 11.18 -12.05
C ILE A 187 5.64 12.59 -12.04
N SER A 188 5.92 13.38 -13.06
CA SER A 188 5.43 14.76 -13.11
C SER A 188 3.90 14.74 -13.07
N GLU A 189 3.29 15.77 -12.47
CA GLU A 189 1.83 15.91 -12.47
C GLU A 189 1.25 15.86 -13.90
N GLN A 190 1.99 16.38 -14.87
CA GLN A 190 1.65 16.28 -16.30
C GLN A 190 1.64 14.83 -16.79
N ARG A 191 2.64 14.02 -16.41
CA ARG A 191 2.69 12.60 -16.76
C ARG A 191 1.61 11.80 -16.05
N ILE A 192 1.26 12.12 -14.81
CA ILE A 192 0.13 11.49 -14.08
C ILE A 192 -1.21 11.82 -14.76
N LYS A 193 -1.42 13.08 -15.15
CA LYS A 193 -2.59 13.50 -15.94
C LYS A 193 -2.64 12.89 -17.34
N GLN A 194 -1.48 12.44 -17.85
CA GLN A 194 -1.34 11.76 -19.13
C GLN A 194 -1.49 10.23 -19.02
N GLU A 195 -1.05 9.62 -17.92
CA GLU A 195 -1.04 8.17 -17.67
C GLU A 195 -2.24 7.73 -16.83
N LEU A 196 -3.44 8.20 -17.20
CA LEU A 196 -4.72 7.93 -16.52
C LEU A 196 -5.11 6.45 -16.44
N THR A 197 -4.32 5.53 -16.98
CA THR A 197 -4.74 4.18 -17.38
C THR A 197 -4.37 3.05 -16.43
N SER A 198 -3.67 3.31 -15.32
CA SER A 198 -3.19 2.22 -14.46
C SER A 198 -4.17 1.81 -13.36
N HIS A 199 -5.11 2.67 -12.93
CA HIS A 199 -6.04 2.30 -11.87
C HIS A 199 -7.18 1.41 -12.37
N MET A 200 -7.19 0.13 -11.99
CA MET A 200 -8.14 -0.85 -12.54
C MET A 200 -9.35 -1.17 -11.65
N GLY A 201 -9.31 -0.93 -10.35
CA GLY A 201 -10.34 -1.42 -9.43
C GLY A 201 -10.45 -0.63 -8.13
N GLN A 202 -11.68 -0.40 -7.67
CA GLN A 202 -11.97 0.32 -6.43
C GLN A 202 -12.88 -0.52 -5.52
N MET A 203 -12.53 -0.69 -4.24
CA MET A 203 -13.29 -1.58 -3.36
C MET A 203 -14.67 -1.03 -2.98
N LYS A 204 -14.77 0.26 -2.63
CA LYS A 204 -16.04 0.92 -2.24
C LYS A 204 -16.39 2.03 -3.23
N GLY A 205 -17.63 2.01 -3.75
CA GLY A 205 -18.12 3.02 -4.69
C GLY A 205 -18.27 4.42 -4.10
N ASP A 206 -18.59 4.53 -2.81
CA ASP A 206 -18.90 5.82 -2.16
C ASP A 206 -17.66 6.64 -1.80
N ASN A 207 -16.47 6.04 -1.84
CA ASN A 207 -15.21 6.66 -1.46
C ASN A 207 -14.21 6.62 -2.63
N PRO A 208 -14.35 7.51 -3.64
CA PRO A 208 -13.39 7.62 -4.73
C PRO A 208 -12.03 8.13 -4.21
N LEU A 209 -10.95 7.84 -4.94
CA LEU A 209 -9.60 8.26 -4.54
C LEU A 209 -9.43 9.77 -4.72
N ALA A 210 -8.83 10.41 -3.72
CA ALA A 210 -8.32 11.78 -3.86
C ALA A 210 -7.11 11.83 -4.79
N ASP A 211 -6.77 13.00 -5.34
CA ASP A 211 -5.70 13.14 -6.34
C ASP A 211 -4.34 12.66 -5.83
N SER A 212 -3.99 12.96 -4.57
CA SER A 212 -2.75 12.50 -3.93
C SER A 212 -2.72 10.97 -3.73
N GLN A 213 -3.87 10.36 -3.41
CA GLN A 213 -4.00 8.90 -3.29
C GLN A 213 -3.89 8.23 -4.66
N ARG A 214 -4.47 8.85 -5.69
CA ARG A 214 -4.35 8.38 -7.07
C ARG A 214 -2.91 8.47 -7.57
N GLN A 215 -2.21 9.57 -7.28
CA GLN A 215 -0.78 9.69 -7.55
C GLN A 215 0.03 8.57 -6.87
N ALA A 216 -0.25 8.28 -5.59
CA ALA A 216 0.39 7.16 -4.91
C ALA A 216 0.12 5.81 -5.60
N LEU A 217 -1.11 5.58 -6.08
CA LEU A 217 -1.46 4.38 -6.83
C LEU A 217 -0.74 4.30 -8.20
N HIS A 218 -0.59 5.42 -8.91
CA HIS A 218 0.18 5.46 -10.15
C HIS A 218 1.66 5.10 -9.91
N HIS A 219 2.27 5.70 -8.89
CA HIS A 219 3.62 5.31 -8.47
C HIS A 219 3.72 3.84 -8.10
N PHE A 220 2.69 3.31 -7.40
CA PHE A 220 2.59 1.90 -7.07
C PHE A 220 2.56 1.01 -8.32
N SER A 221 1.77 1.37 -9.33
CA SER A 221 1.65 0.58 -10.57
C SER A 221 2.96 0.49 -11.38
N GLU A 222 3.88 1.45 -11.22
CA GLU A 222 5.20 1.42 -11.84
C GLU A 222 6.26 0.68 -11.02
N LEU A 223 5.93 0.19 -9.82
CA LEU A 223 6.88 -0.52 -8.97
C LEU A 223 7.32 -1.83 -9.64
N LYS A 224 8.62 -2.06 -9.63
CA LYS A 224 9.25 -3.33 -10.00
C LYS A 224 9.51 -4.17 -8.76
N ASP A 225 9.79 -5.44 -8.98
CA ASP A 225 10.23 -6.33 -7.90
C ASP A 225 11.51 -5.74 -7.27
N GLY A 226 11.61 -5.86 -5.95
CA GLY A 226 12.69 -5.26 -5.15
C GLY A 226 12.47 -3.82 -4.72
N GLU A 227 11.41 -3.14 -5.17
CA GLU A 227 11.18 -1.72 -4.87
C GLU A 227 10.19 -1.45 -3.73
N ILE A 228 10.41 -0.31 -3.06
CA ILE A 228 9.66 0.15 -1.90
C ILE A 228 9.05 1.51 -2.22
N LEU A 229 7.73 1.64 -2.09
CA LEU A 229 7.03 2.92 -2.12
C LEU A 229 6.69 3.36 -0.71
N ALA A 230 7.24 4.50 -0.29
CA ALA A 230 6.87 5.14 0.96
C ALA A 230 5.76 6.18 0.72
N VAL A 231 4.66 6.09 1.46
CA VAL A 231 3.56 7.05 1.43
C VAL A 231 3.37 7.66 2.81
N ASN A 232 3.52 8.98 2.87
CA ASN A 232 3.21 9.72 4.09
C ASN A 232 1.69 9.90 4.21
N GLY A 233 1.11 9.35 5.27
CA GLY A 233 -0.31 9.50 5.58
C GLY A 233 -0.50 10.08 6.98
N PRO A 234 -0.75 11.38 7.12
CA PRO A 234 -1.23 11.97 8.38
C PRO A 234 -2.60 11.39 8.81
N PRO A 235 -3.01 11.55 10.09
CA PRO A 235 -4.33 11.13 10.56
C PRO A 235 -5.46 11.78 9.74
N GLY A 236 -6.49 10.99 9.38
CA GLY A 236 -7.65 11.48 8.63
C GLY A 236 -7.45 11.65 7.12
N THR A 237 -6.29 11.25 6.55
CA THR A 237 -5.99 11.40 5.11
C THR A 237 -6.49 10.26 4.21
N GLY A 238 -7.34 9.37 4.76
CA GLY A 238 -7.94 8.28 3.98
C GLY A 238 -6.96 7.15 3.62
N LYS A 239 -5.97 6.85 4.47
CA LYS A 239 -5.05 5.69 4.31
C LYS A 239 -5.79 4.41 3.92
N THR A 240 -6.88 4.14 4.61
CA THR A 240 -7.73 2.97 4.40
C THR A 240 -8.26 2.91 2.96
N THR A 241 -8.73 4.03 2.42
CA THR A 241 -9.21 4.14 1.04
C THR A 241 -8.10 3.85 0.03
N LEU A 242 -6.87 4.33 0.29
CA LEU A 242 -5.70 4.02 -0.54
C LEU A 242 -5.36 2.53 -0.50
N LEU A 243 -5.30 1.91 0.69
CA LEU A 243 -5.01 0.48 0.83
C LEU A 243 -6.06 -0.38 0.13
N GLN A 244 -7.35 -0.05 0.30
CA GLN A 244 -8.45 -0.70 -0.40
C GLN A 244 -8.34 -0.55 -1.92
N GLY A 245 -7.98 0.64 -2.41
CA GLY A 245 -7.75 0.91 -3.83
C GLY A 245 -6.61 0.06 -4.42
N ILE A 246 -5.48 -0.04 -3.71
CA ILE A 246 -4.33 -0.85 -4.15
C ILE A 246 -4.68 -2.35 -4.18
N VAL A 247 -5.35 -2.86 -3.14
CA VAL A 247 -5.81 -4.25 -3.10
C VAL A 247 -6.79 -4.54 -4.23
N ALA A 248 -7.79 -3.67 -4.43
CA ALA A 248 -8.78 -3.82 -5.49
C ALA A 248 -8.14 -3.76 -6.88
N HIS A 249 -7.19 -2.84 -7.10
CA HIS A 249 -6.44 -2.72 -8.33
C HIS A 249 -5.71 -4.02 -8.69
N LEU A 250 -4.89 -4.58 -7.78
CA LEU A 250 -4.18 -5.84 -8.01
C LEU A 250 -5.14 -7.01 -8.23
N PHE A 251 -6.24 -7.04 -7.48
CA PHE A 251 -7.22 -8.13 -7.55
C PHE A 251 -7.96 -8.16 -8.89
N VAL A 252 -8.27 -6.99 -9.44
CA VAL A 252 -8.86 -6.82 -10.77
C VAL A 252 -7.84 -7.08 -11.88
N GLU A 253 -6.63 -6.54 -11.74
CA GLU A 253 -5.54 -6.73 -12.70
C GLU A 253 -5.26 -8.22 -12.94
N LYS A 254 -5.07 -8.99 -11.87
CA LYS A 254 -4.82 -10.43 -11.95
C LYS A 254 -6.00 -11.21 -12.51
N ALA A 255 -7.24 -10.77 -12.22
CA ALA A 255 -8.44 -11.38 -12.78
C ALA A 255 -8.56 -11.14 -14.29
N LEU A 256 -8.26 -9.92 -14.75
CA LEU A 256 -8.22 -9.53 -16.16
C LEU A 256 -7.14 -10.30 -16.93
N ALA A 257 -5.96 -10.46 -16.33
CA ALA A 257 -4.86 -11.22 -16.90
C ALA A 257 -5.08 -12.75 -16.87
N ASN A 258 -6.14 -13.22 -16.18
CA ASN A 258 -6.42 -14.63 -15.95
C ASN A 258 -5.22 -15.38 -15.29
N GLU A 259 -4.49 -14.67 -14.42
CA GLU A 259 -3.35 -15.18 -13.65
C GLU A 259 -3.80 -15.77 -12.30
N GLU A 260 -2.86 -16.16 -11.43
CA GLU A 260 -3.17 -16.47 -10.02
C GLU A 260 -3.49 -15.20 -9.21
N PRO A 261 -4.29 -15.29 -8.13
CA PRO A 261 -4.71 -14.11 -7.37
C PRO A 261 -3.50 -13.47 -6.67
N PRO A 262 -3.55 -12.15 -6.41
CA PRO A 262 -2.50 -11.49 -5.67
C PRO A 262 -2.47 -11.98 -4.22
N VAL A 263 -1.27 -12.25 -3.71
CA VAL A 263 -1.00 -12.53 -2.31
C VAL A 263 -0.47 -11.25 -1.68
N ILE A 264 -1.28 -10.63 -0.81
CA ILE A 264 -0.95 -9.36 -0.17
C ILE A 264 -0.78 -9.60 1.33
N LEU A 265 0.36 -9.22 1.88
CA LEU A 265 0.64 -9.29 3.32
C LEU A 265 0.44 -7.89 3.90
N ALA A 266 -0.39 -7.76 4.93
CA ALA A 266 -0.55 -6.51 5.67
C ALA A 266 -0.06 -6.70 7.10
N SER A 267 0.93 -5.89 7.49
CA SER A 267 1.61 -6.04 8.79
C SER A 267 1.84 -4.73 9.50
N SER A 268 1.80 -4.82 10.83
CA SER A 268 2.14 -3.76 11.77
C SER A 268 2.73 -4.36 13.04
N ALA A 269 3.46 -3.53 13.80
CA ALA A 269 3.87 -3.88 15.17
C ALA A 269 2.76 -3.61 16.19
N ASN A 270 1.74 -2.82 15.82
CA ASN A 270 0.64 -2.44 16.70
C ASN A 270 -0.60 -3.30 16.41
N ASN A 271 -1.14 -3.96 17.44
CA ASN A 271 -2.36 -4.76 17.32
C ASN A 271 -3.59 -3.91 16.93
N GLN A 272 -3.65 -2.63 17.32
CA GLN A 272 -4.75 -1.74 16.91
C GLN A 272 -4.72 -1.45 15.42
N ALA A 273 -3.54 -1.22 14.84
CA ALA A 273 -3.38 -1.04 13.40
C ALA A 273 -3.83 -2.29 12.63
N ILE A 274 -3.49 -3.48 13.14
CA ILE A 274 -3.97 -4.76 12.59
C ILE A 274 -5.50 -4.82 12.57
N THR A 275 -6.16 -4.49 13.67
CA THR A 275 -7.63 -4.46 13.74
C THR A 275 -8.23 -3.45 12.77
N ASN A 276 -7.65 -2.24 12.66
CA ASN A 276 -8.12 -1.21 11.73
C ASN A 276 -8.04 -1.65 10.26
N ILE A 277 -6.95 -2.35 9.90
CA ILE A 277 -6.80 -2.95 8.57
C ILE A 277 -7.91 -3.98 8.35
N ILE A 278 -8.12 -4.92 9.27
CA ILE A 278 -9.12 -5.99 9.14
C ILE A 278 -10.54 -5.41 8.95
N GLN A 279 -10.94 -4.49 9.83
CA GLN A 279 -12.26 -3.87 9.79
C GLN A 279 -12.50 -3.10 8.50
N SER A 280 -11.45 -2.58 7.87
CA SER A 280 -11.60 -1.91 6.59
C SER A 280 -12.02 -2.84 5.44
N PHE A 281 -11.77 -4.14 5.54
CA PHE A 281 -12.07 -5.12 4.50
C PHE A 281 -13.39 -5.86 4.72
N GLU A 282 -14.18 -5.46 5.73
CA GLU A 282 -15.51 -6.00 5.97
C GLU A 282 -16.51 -5.47 4.92
N GLY A 283 -17.34 -6.39 4.41
CA GLY A 283 -18.40 -6.08 3.47
C GLY A 283 -19.72 -5.82 4.19
N ASP A 284 -20.38 -4.71 3.83
CA ASP A 284 -21.72 -4.40 4.31
C ASP A 284 -22.77 -5.19 3.50
N VAL A 285 -23.86 -5.61 4.16
CA VAL A 285 -25.00 -6.24 3.46
C VAL A 285 -25.71 -5.18 2.62
N HIS A 286 -25.82 -5.43 1.32
CA HIS A 286 -26.35 -4.46 0.37
C HIS A 286 -27.58 -5.00 -0.37
N PRO A 287 -28.55 -4.16 -0.80
CA PRO A 287 -29.71 -4.63 -1.58
C PRO A 287 -29.33 -5.20 -2.96
N ASP A 288 -28.26 -4.69 -3.57
CA ASP A 288 -27.75 -5.18 -4.85
C ASP A 288 -27.04 -6.53 -4.68
N ILE A 289 -27.48 -7.52 -5.47
CA ILE A 289 -26.96 -8.88 -5.48
C ILE A 289 -25.48 -8.92 -5.86
N LEU A 290 -25.03 -8.01 -6.73
CA LEU A 290 -23.63 -7.96 -7.18
C LEU A 290 -22.67 -7.50 -6.08
N VAL A 291 -23.16 -6.71 -5.12
CA VAL A 291 -22.31 -6.17 -4.04
C VAL A 291 -22.05 -7.24 -2.97
N ASN A 292 -23.01 -8.15 -2.77
CA ASN A 292 -22.88 -9.22 -1.79
C ASN A 292 -22.06 -10.39 -2.34
N ARG A 293 -21.40 -11.13 -1.45
CA ARG A 293 -20.75 -12.41 -1.76
C ARG A 293 -21.72 -13.41 -2.40
N TRP A 294 -21.27 -14.17 -3.41
CA TRP A 294 -22.07 -15.26 -4.00
C TRP A 294 -21.77 -16.63 -3.36
N LEU A 295 -21.02 -16.62 -2.26
CA LEU A 295 -20.79 -17.77 -1.40
C LEU A 295 -21.57 -17.62 -0.09
N PRO A 296 -22.00 -18.72 0.54
CA PRO A 296 -22.68 -18.68 1.84
C PRO A 296 -21.72 -18.29 2.97
N GLU A 297 -22.29 -17.93 4.13
CA GLU A 297 -21.53 -17.80 5.38
C GLU A 297 -20.61 -19.00 5.62
N PRO A 298 -19.38 -18.81 6.12
CA PRO A 298 -18.87 -17.59 6.77
C PRO A 298 -18.13 -16.59 5.86
N VAL A 299 -18.20 -16.70 4.53
CA VAL A 299 -17.43 -15.82 3.62
C VAL A 299 -17.99 -14.39 3.63
N SER A 300 -17.38 -13.48 4.40
CA SER A 300 -17.87 -12.10 4.60
C SER A 300 -16.84 -10.98 4.39
N SER A 301 -15.55 -11.24 4.56
CA SER A 301 -14.47 -10.24 4.48
C SER A 301 -13.49 -10.53 3.34
N PHE A 302 -12.72 -9.51 2.90
CA PHE A 302 -11.58 -9.67 1.97
C PHE A 302 -10.24 -9.82 2.69
N ALA A 303 -10.23 -9.75 4.02
CA ALA A 303 -9.05 -9.96 4.84
C ALA A 303 -9.11 -11.30 5.57
N LEU A 304 -7.95 -11.96 5.69
CA LEU A 304 -7.76 -13.14 6.53
C LEU A 304 -6.76 -12.81 7.63
N TYR A 305 -7.23 -12.81 8.88
CA TYR A 305 -6.39 -12.58 10.03
C TYR A 305 -5.61 -13.85 10.40
N CYS A 306 -4.30 -13.68 10.57
CA CYS A 306 -3.36 -14.72 10.98
C CYS A 306 -2.84 -14.43 12.41
N PRO A 307 -3.66 -14.67 13.45
CA PRO A 307 -3.35 -14.34 14.85
C PRO A 307 -2.32 -15.27 15.50
N SER A 308 -1.91 -14.92 16.73
CA SER A 308 -1.29 -15.87 17.66
C SER A 308 -2.30 -16.94 18.12
N ASN A 309 -1.79 -18.07 18.64
CA ASN A 309 -2.65 -19.13 19.17
C ASN A 309 -3.50 -18.69 20.38
N GLU A 310 -3.12 -17.63 21.08
CA GLU A 310 -3.89 -17.09 22.20
C GLU A 310 -5.09 -16.27 21.70
N VAL A 311 -4.86 -15.40 20.70
CA VAL A 311 -5.90 -14.58 20.07
C VAL A 311 -6.84 -15.42 19.17
N LEU A 312 -6.39 -16.58 18.71
CA LEU A 312 -7.25 -17.54 18.02
C LEU A 312 -8.26 -18.21 18.98
N LYS A 313 -7.96 -18.30 20.27
CA LYS A 313 -8.82 -18.94 21.28
C LYS A 313 -9.81 -17.98 21.95
N SER A 314 -9.55 -16.68 21.93
CA SER A 314 -10.50 -15.67 22.39
C SER A 314 -11.72 -15.65 21.48
N ASP A 315 -12.90 -15.41 22.05
CA ASP A 315 -14.18 -15.38 21.34
C ASP A 315 -14.10 -14.61 20.02
N ASN A 316 -14.83 -15.10 19.02
CA ASN A 316 -14.87 -14.50 17.71
C ASN A 316 -15.43 -13.07 17.81
N GLU A 317 -14.60 -12.08 17.47
CA GLU A 317 -15.12 -10.80 17.01
C GLU A 317 -15.95 -11.10 15.76
N GLU A 318 -17.24 -10.74 15.79
CA GLU A 318 -18.15 -10.95 14.67
C GLU A 318 -17.55 -10.34 13.39
N GLY A 319 -17.59 -11.06 12.27
CA GLY A 319 -17.08 -10.60 10.97
C GLY A 319 -15.59 -10.86 10.69
N VAL A 320 -14.77 -11.20 11.69
CA VAL A 320 -13.32 -11.41 11.49
C VAL A 320 -13.00 -12.85 11.09
N LEU A 321 -12.51 -13.04 9.87
CA LEU A 321 -12.04 -14.34 9.38
C LEU A 321 -10.65 -14.64 9.94
N LYS A 322 -10.52 -15.71 10.72
CA LYS A 322 -9.26 -16.12 11.36
C LYS A 322 -8.77 -17.45 10.81
N THR A 323 -7.46 -17.59 10.64
CA THR A 323 -6.82 -18.87 10.33
C THR A 323 -5.73 -19.21 11.34
N SER A 324 -5.59 -20.50 11.66
CA SER A 324 -4.44 -21.03 12.37
C SER A 324 -3.36 -21.48 11.40
N PHE A 325 -2.12 -21.60 11.87
CA PHE A 325 -1.01 -22.16 11.08
C PHE A 325 -1.37 -23.52 10.43
N SER A 326 -2.15 -24.35 11.13
CA SER A 326 -2.59 -25.67 10.66
C SER A 326 -3.82 -25.65 9.74
N GLY A 327 -4.34 -24.46 9.38
CA GLY A 327 -5.55 -24.33 8.56
C GLY A 327 -6.86 -24.53 9.34
N LYS A 328 -6.84 -24.39 10.67
CA LYS A 328 -8.07 -24.34 11.49
C LYS A 328 -8.67 -22.93 11.49
N GLY A 329 -9.94 -22.81 11.88
CA GLY A 329 -10.70 -21.56 11.75
C GLY A 329 -11.43 -21.51 10.42
N PHE A 330 -11.48 -20.34 9.78
CA PHE A 330 -12.21 -20.10 8.53
C PHE A 330 -11.96 -21.16 7.44
N PRO A 331 -10.71 -21.56 7.12
CA PRO A 331 -10.49 -22.63 6.13
C PRO A 331 -11.12 -23.97 6.52
N GLY A 332 -11.12 -24.33 7.80
CA GLY A 332 -11.75 -25.57 8.28
C GLY A 332 -13.27 -25.60 8.07
N GLU A 333 -13.92 -24.43 8.05
CA GLU A 333 -15.36 -24.28 7.87
C GLU A 333 -15.78 -24.37 6.39
N ILE A 334 -14.91 -23.94 5.48
CA ILE A 334 -15.20 -23.87 4.03
C ILE A 334 -14.57 -24.99 3.21
N GLU A 335 -13.46 -25.58 3.66
CA GLU A 335 -12.71 -26.60 2.91
C GLU A 335 -13.25 -28.02 3.13
N ASN A 336 -14.56 -28.21 2.92
CA ASN A 336 -15.21 -29.50 3.06
C ASN A 336 -16.31 -29.70 2.02
N GLN A 337 -16.64 -30.97 1.74
CA GLN A 337 -17.63 -31.33 0.73
C GLN A 337 -19.03 -30.73 1.01
N PRO A 338 -19.56 -30.77 2.27
CA PRO A 338 -20.85 -30.18 2.56
C PRO A 338 -20.94 -28.67 2.27
N PHE A 339 -19.88 -27.91 2.56
CA PHE A 339 -19.82 -26.48 2.23
C PHE A 339 -19.76 -26.29 0.71
N LEU A 340 -18.90 -27.03 0.01
CA LEU A 340 -18.74 -26.91 -1.44
C LEU A 340 -20.07 -27.15 -2.19
N ASP A 341 -20.85 -28.16 -1.81
CA ASP A 341 -22.13 -28.47 -2.45
C ASP A 341 -23.14 -27.34 -2.26
N ARG A 342 -23.22 -26.77 -1.05
CA ARG A 342 -24.08 -25.60 -0.76
C ARG A 342 -23.59 -24.37 -1.52
N ALA A 343 -22.29 -24.13 -1.53
CA ALA A 343 -21.69 -22.96 -2.14
C ALA A 343 -21.90 -22.91 -3.65
N LYS A 344 -21.75 -24.03 -4.36
CA LYS A 344 -22.08 -24.10 -5.80
C LYS A 344 -23.53 -23.79 -6.08
N LYS A 345 -24.45 -24.31 -5.25
CA LYS A 345 -25.88 -24.05 -5.41
C LYS A 345 -26.19 -22.57 -5.27
N VAL A 346 -25.72 -21.93 -4.19
CA VAL A 346 -25.91 -20.49 -3.95
C VAL A 346 -25.28 -19.66 -5.07
N PHE A 347 -24.06 -20.00 -5.49
CA PHE A 347 -23.35 -19.29 -6.55
C PHE A 347 -24.12 -19.33 -7.88
N CYS A 348 -24.61 -20.50 -8.29
CA CYS A 348 -25.43 -20.64 -9.49
C CYS A 348 -26.77 -19.91 -9.39
N GLU A 349 -27.43 -19.94 -8.24
CA GLU A 349 -28.70 -19.22 -8.00
C GLU A 349 -28.50 -17.70 -8.09
N LYS A 350 -27.43 -17.17 -7.49
CA LYS A 350 -27.08 -15.75 -7.54
C LYS A 350 -26.71 -15.30 -8.95
N ALA A 351 -25.94 -16.10 -9.68
CA ALA A 351 -25.61 -15.84 -11.08
C ALA A 351 -26.85 -15.81 -11.98
N LEU A 352 -27.76 -16.79 -11.82
CA LEU A 352 -29.04 -16.82 -12.53
C LEU A 352 -29.88 -15.58 -12.22
N GLN A 353 -29.97 -15.19 -10.94
CA GLN A 353 -30.73 -14.03 -10.51
C GLN A 353 -30.17 -12.72 -11.08
N TYR A 354 -28.83 -12.56 -11.08
CA TYR A 354 -28.17 -11.35 -11.54
C TYR A 354 -28.19 -11.21 -13.07
N PHE A 355 -27.82 -12.28 -13.80
CA PHE A 355 -27.74 -12.24 -15.26
C PHE A 355 -29.08 -12.54 -15.96
N SER A 356 -30.09 -13.03 -15.23
CA SER A 356 -31.35 -13.52 -15.80
C SER A 356 -31.14 -14.57 -16.91
N GLN A 357 -30.05 -15.33 -16.83
CA GLN A 357 -29.63 -16.35 -17.80
C GLN A 357 -29.24 -17.63 -17.05
N SER A 358 -29.62 -18.79 -17.61
CA SER A 358 -29.18 -20.08 -17.10
C SER A 358 -27.78 -20.44 -17.60
N PHE A 359 -26.98 -21.02 -16.70
CA PHE A 359 -25.64 -21.52 -16.98
C PHE A 359 -25.58 -23.01 -16.64
N SER A 360 -24.83 -23.79 -17.41
CA SER A 360 -24.73 -25.24 -17.23
C SER A 360 -23.75 -25.64 -16.12
N SER A 361 -22.78 -24.78 -15.80
CA SER A 361 -21.73 -25.06 -14.82
C SER A 361 -21.12 -23.79 -14.21
N VAL A 362 -20.43 -23.96 -13.08
CA VAL A 362 -19.61 -22.89 -12.46
C VAL A 362 -18.54 -22.37 -13.44
N GLY A 363 -17.99 -23.25 -14.28
CA GLY A 363 -17.00 -22.88 -15.29
C GLY A 363 -17.54 -21.92 -16.36
N GLU A 364 -18.79 -22.09 -16.77
CA GLU A 364 -19.47 -21.15 -17.69
C GLU A 364 -19.72 -19.80 -17.02
N ILE A 365 -20.20 -19.79 -15.77
CA ILE A 365 -20.42 -18.55 -15.01
C ILE A 365 -19.10 -17.78 -14.86
N LYS A 366 -18.02 -18.46 -14.47
CA LYS A 366 -16.67 -17.88 -14.35
C LYS A 366 -16.21 -17.25 -15.67
N SER A 367 -16.41 -17.95 -16.78
CA SER A 367 -16.01 -17.46 -18.11
C SER A 367 -16.86 -16.26 -18.57
N HIS A 368 -18.15 -16.28 -18.24
CA HIS A 368 -19.05 -15.16 -18.48
C HIS A 368 -18.66 -13.92 -17.66
N LEU A 369 -18.41 -14.08 -16.35
CA LEU A 369 -17.91 -13.01 -15.47
C LEU A 369 -16.60 -12.41 -15.99
N HIS A 370 -15.66 -13.24 -16.45
CA HIS A 370 -14.43 -12.76 -17.06
C HIS A 370 -14.68 -11.95 -18.34
N THR A 371 -15.63 -12.40 -19.18
CA THR A 371 -16.01 -11.68 -20.40
C THR A 371 -16.64 -10.32 -20.08
N GLU A 372 -17.52 -10.25 -19.07
CA GLU A 372 -18.11 -8.99 -18.60
C GLU A 372 -17.05 -8.05 -17.99
N LEU A 373 -16.08 -8.60 -17.25
CA LEU A 373 -14.95 -7.84 -16.73
C LEU A 373 -14.09 -7.24 -17.85
N GLN A 374 -13.80 -8.01 -18.91
CA GLN A 374 -13.07 -7.52 -20.09
C GLN A 374 -13.84 -6.44 -20.86
N LYS A 375 -15.17 -6.58 -20.99
CA LYS A 375 -16.02 -5.54 -21.60
C LYS A 375 -15.96 -4.24 -20.79
N MET A 376 -16.08 -4.35 -19.46
CA MET A 376 -16.03 -3.20 -18.57
C MET A 376 -14.66 -2.50 -18.62
N TYR A 377 -13.58 -3.27 -18.70
CA TYR A 377 -12.24 -2.72 -18.88
C TYR A 377 -12.10 -1.93 -20.19
N LYS A 378 -12.63 -2.44 -21.31
CA LYS A 378 -12.65 -1.68 -22.58
C LYS A 378 -13.44 -0.38 -22.46
N THR A 379 -14.58 -0.41 -21.77
CA THR A 379 -15.34 0.80 -21.47
C THR A 379 -14.49 1.79 -20.66
N LEU A 380 -13.82 1.33 -19.59
CA LEU A 380 -12.92 2.18 -18.80
C LEU A 380 -11.82 2.82 -19.67
N GLU A 381 -11.14 2.02 -20.49
CA GLU A 381 -10.05 2.47 -21.38
C GLU A 381 -10.54 3.54 -22.38
N GLU A 382 -11.73 3.35 -22.96
CA GLU A 382 -12.34 4.36 -23.83
C GLU A 382 -12.61 5.68 -23.10
N GLY A 383 -13.15 5.61 -21.88
CA GLY A 383 -13.42 6.79 -21.05
C GLY A 383 -12.14 7.53 -20.64
N GLU A 384 -11.13 6.80 -20.21
CA GLU A 384 -9.81 7.35 -19.85
C GLU A 384 -9.12 7.97 -21.07
N MET A 385 -9.17 7.34 -22.24
CA MET A 385 -8.62 7.90 -23.48
C MET A 385 -9.30 9.22 -23.86
N LEU A 386 -10.62 9.33 -23.66
CA LEU A 386 -11.36 10.56 -23.95
C LEU A 386 -10.98 11.69 -22.99
N LEU A 387 -10.88 11.41 -21.68
CA LEU A 387 -10.41 12.37 -20.68
C LEU A 387 -8.95 12.78 -20.92
N HIS A 388 -8.10 11.82 -21.30
CA HIS A 388 -6.72 12.08 -21.65
C HIS A 388 -6.59 13.06 -22.82
N LYS A 389 -7.36 12.85 -23.90
CA LYS A 389 -7.41 13.80 -25.02
C LYS A 389 -7.86 15.18 -24.57
N GLN A 390 -8.85 15.26 -23.67
CA GLN A 390 -9.30 16.54 -23.12
C GLN A 390 -8.17 17.30 -22.41
N ASN A 391 -7.39 16.59 -21.58
CA ASN A 391 -6.25 17.18 -20.86
C ASN A 391 -5.15 17.68 -21.81
N GLN A 392 -4.89 16.98 -22.93
CA GLN A 392 -3.91 17.43 -23.93
C GLN A 392 -4.33 18.75 -24.59
N PHE A 393 -5.61 18.91 -24.91
CA PHE A 393 -6.13 20.18 -25.48
C PHE A 393 -6.00 21.35 -24.50
N THR A 394 -6.06 21.11 -23.19
CA THR A 394 -5.90 22.17 -22.18
C THR A 394 -4.46 22.63 -21.96
N ASP A 395 -3.45 21.78 -22.24
CA ASP A 395 -2.03 22.09 -22.02
C ASP A 395 -1.36 22.81 -23.20
N GLU A 396 -1.84 22.65 -24.44
CA GLU A 396 -1.17 23.15 -25.65
C GLU A 396 -1.60 24.55 -26.15
N ASP A 397 -2.68 25.15 -25.63
CA ASP A 397 -3.26 26.39 -26.21
C ASP A 397 -3.30 27.61 -25.24
N PRO A 398 -2.64 28.76 -25.57
CA PRO A 398 -2.58 29.97 -24.73
C PRO A 398 -3.88 30.79 -24.59
N ALA A 399 -5.02 30.34 -25.10
CA ALA A 399 -6.32 30.98 -24.88
C ALA A 399 -6.93 30.58 -23.51
N SER A 400 -6.08 30.66 -22.48
CA SER A 400 -6.32 30.29 -21.09
C SER A 400 -7.70 30.72 -20.59
N VAL A 401 -8.25 29.88 -19.70
CA VAL A 401 -9.40 30.14 -18.83
C VAL A 401 -10.76 29.77 -19.47
N ILE A 402 -11.06 28.46 -19.48
CA ILE A 402 -12.31 28.05 -18.83
C ILE A 402 -11.90 27.75 -17.39
N GLU A 403 -11.85 28.79 -16.56
CA GLU A 403 -11.71 28.64 -15.11
C GLU A 403 -12.87 27.74 -14.67
N ASN A 404 -12.55 26.51 -14.24
CA ASN A 404 -13.37 25.70 -13.34
C ASN A 404 -14.90 25.87 -13.50
N GLN A 405 -15.42 25.68 -14.70
CA GLN A 405 -16.86 25.60 -14.93
C GLN A 405 -17.17 24.22 -15.47
N PHE A 406 -17.41 23.32 -14.52
CA PHE A 406 -17.56 21.89 -14.73
C PHE A 406 -18.89 21.46 -15.36
N GLN A 407 -19.73 22.41 -15.82
CA GLN A 407 -21.00 22.12 -16.46
C GLN A 407 -20.83 22.09 -17.98
N VAL A 408 -21.08 20.92 -18.58
CA VAL A 408 -20.91 20.69 -20.03
C VAL A 408 -21.66 21.71 -20.87
N ASP A 409 -22.88 22.08 -20.48
CA ASP A 409 -23.69 23.03 -21.23
C ASP A 409 -23.05 24.42 -21.27
N LYS A 410 -22.48 24.88 -20.15
CA LYS A 410 -21.75 26.16 -20.09
C LYS A 410 -20.46 26.11 -20.90
N GLU A 411 -19.73 25.00 -20.82
CA GLU A 411 -18.51 24.82 -21.60
C GLU A 411 -18.81 24.83 -23.10
N LEU A 412 -19.86 24.12 -23.53
CA LEU A 412 -20.33 24.10 -24.92
C LEU A 412 -20.82 25.46 -25.40
N GLU A 413 -21.50 26.24 -24.55
CA GLU A 413 -21.90 27.62 -24.85
C GLU A 413 -20.66 28.51 -25.08
N VAL A 414 -19.69 28.49 -24.17
CA VAL A 414 -18.45 29.27 -24.27
C VAL A 414 -17.68 28.92 -25.53
N ILE A 415 -17.52 27.64 -25.85
CA ILE A 415 -16.78 27.20 -27.04
C ILE A 415 -17.55 27.55 -28.31
N THR A 416 -18.88 27.43 -28.30
CA THR A 416 -19.69 27.83 -29.45
C THR A 416 -19.56 29.33 -29.70
N ALA A 417 -19.51 30.16 -28.65
CA ALA A 417 -19.25 31.59 -28.78
C ALA A 417 -17.84 31.87 -29.35
N LYS A 418 -16.81 31.15 -28.87
CA LYS A 418 -15.43 31.25 -29.41
C LYS A 418 -15.35 30.84 -30.89
N ILE A 419 -16.03 29.76 -31.28
CA ILE A 419 -16.12 29.32 -32.68
C ILE A 419 -16.76 30.40 -33.54
N ASN A 420 -17.88 30.98 -33.10
CA ASN A 420 -18.56 32.04 -33.85
C ASN A 420 -17.68 33.29 -34.02
N ALA A 421 -16.90 33.64 -33.00
CA ALA A 421 -15.95 34.75 -33.07
C ALA A 421 -14.81 34.46 -34.07
N ALA A 422 -14.22 33.27 -34.01
CA ALA A 422 -13.17 32.83 -34.93
C ALA A 422 -13.66 32.70 -36.38
N ASP A 423 -14.86 32.13 -36.59
CA ASP A 423 -15.50 32.06 -37.92
C ASP A 423 -15.70 33.47 -38.48
N LYS A 424 -16.13 34.44 -37.66
CA LYS A 424 -16.28 35.84 -38.08
C LYS A 424 -14.94 36.47 -38.47
N GLU A 425 -13.88 36.21 -37.71
CA GLU A 425 -12.53 36.69 -38.02
C GLU A 425 -12.01 36.14 -39.35
N VAL A 426 -12.18 34.84 -39.60
CA VAL A 426 -11.81 34.20 -40.88
C VAL A 426 -12.59 34.82 -42.05
N ILE A 427 -13.88 35.10 -41.87
CA ILE A 427 -14.70 35.77 -42.88
C ILE A 427 -14.20 37.19 -43.15
N ASP A 428 -13.89 37.96 -42.10
CA ASP A 428 -13.40 39.34 -42.23
C ASP A 428 -12.02 39.40 -42.90
N ILE A 429 -11.11 38.46 -42.59
CA ILE A 429 -9.81 38.33 -43.28
C ILE A 429 -10.01 37.93 -44.74
N SER A 430 -10.96 37.04 -45.03
CA SER A 430 -11.30 36.64 -46.41
C SER A 430 -11.84 37.83 -47.22
N ARG A 431 -12.71 38.65 -46.64
CA ARG A 431 -13.18 39.90 -47.26
C ARG A 431 -12.04 40.86 -47.56
N LYS A 432 -11.11 41.06 -46.62
CA LYS A 432 -9.92 41.90 -46.86
C LYS A 432 -9.11 41.40 -48.06
N LEU A 433 -8.98 40.09 -48.22
CA LEU A 433 -8.27 39.49 -49.34
C LEU A 433 -9.01 39.72 -50.67
N ASP A 434 -10.33 39.53 -50.68
CA ASP A 434 -11.17 39.76 -51.86
C ASP A 434 -11.19 41.24 -52.26
N ASP A 435 -11.30 42.15 -51.30
CA ASP A 435 -11.23 43.60 -51.51
C ASP A 435 -9.86 44.00 -52.11
N LEU A 436 -8.76 43.47 -51.56
CA LEU A 436 -7.42 43.72 -52.08
C LEU A 436 -7.28 43.26 -53.54
N ASN A 437 -7.86 42.10 -53.87
CA ASN A 437 -7.86 41.57 -55.24
C ASN A 437 -8.74 42.42 -56.18
N SER A 438 -9.91 42.88 -55.74
CA SER A 438 -10.77 43.79 -56.53
C SER A 438 -10.03 45.08 -56.84
N VAL A 439 -9.44 45.72 -55.82
CA VAL A 439 -8.68 46.96 -55.97
C VAL A 439 -7.47 46.76 -56.90
N ARG A 440 -6.82 45.58 -56.85
CA ARG A 440 -5.74 45.24 -57.79
C ARG A 440 -6.22 45.16 -59.23
N GLU A 441 -7.38 44.55 -59.50
CA GLU A 441 -7.94 44.46 -60.86
C GLU A 441 -8.45 45.81 -61.36
N GLU A 442 -9.14 46.59 -60.52
CA GLU A 442 -9.55 47.97 -60.83
C GLU A 442 -8.34 48.86 -61.15
N TRP A 443 -7.27 48.75 -60.38
CA TRP A 443 -6.02 49.44 -60.65
C TRP A 443 -5.40 49.00 -61.99
N LYS A 444 -5.40 47.71 -62.31
CA LYS A 444 -4.89 47.22 -63.61
C LYS A 444 -5.67 47.80 -64.79
N GLU A 445 -7.00 47.86 -64.70
CA GLU A 445 -7.84 48.48 -65.73
C GLU A 445 -7.57 49.99 -65.86
N SER A 446 -7.50 50.70 -64.73
CA SER A 446 -7.11 52.12 -64.70
C SER A 446 -5.73 52.36 -65.33
N TYR A 447 -4.76 51.51 -65.01
CA TYR A 447 -3.40 51.57 -65.56
C TYR A 447 -3.38 51.29 -67.07
N LYS A 448 -4.24 50.40 -67.60
CA LYS A 448 -4.37 50.17 -69.05
C LYS A 448 -4.90 51.39 -69.81
N GLY A 449 -5.69 52.24 -69.16
CA GLY A 449 -6.20 53.49 -69.71
C GLY A 449 -5.14 54.57 -69.94
N LEU A 450 -3.93 54.40 -69.39
CA LEU A 450 -2.82 55.32 -69.63
C LEU A 450 -2.28 55.18 -71.07
N PRO A 451 -1.93 56.30 -71.74
CA PRO A 451 -1.28 56.28 -73.05
C PRO A 451 -0.08 55.33 -73.11
N PHE A 452 0.05 54.55 -74.19
CA PHE A 452 1.09 53.53 -74.34
C PHE A 452 2.51 54.09 -74.13
N TYR A 453 2.80 55.30 -74.61
CA TYR A 453 4.11 55.92 -74.44
C TYR A 453 4.43 56.27 -72.98
N ILE A 454 3.45 56.58 -72.13
CA ILE A 454 3.66 56.83 -70.69
C ILE A 454 3.98 55.50 -69.98
N ARG A 455 3.27 54.43 -70.33
CA ARG A 455 3.52 53.07 -69.81
C ARG A 455 4.89 52.55 -70.23
N TRP A 456 5.28 52.77 -71.49
CA TRP A 456 6.54 52.26 -72.06
C TRP A 456 7.77 53.11 -71.66
N LEU A 457 7.67 54.44 -71.68
CA LEU A 457 8.78 55.35 -71.33
C LEU A 457 8.87 55.68 -69.83
N GLY A 458 7.86 55.33 -69.02
CA GLY A 458 7.83 55.59 -67.58
C GLY A 458 8.92 54.91 -66.76
N THR A 459 9.60 53.92 -67.33
CA THR A 459 10.74 53.21 -66.74
C THR A 459 12.08 53.94 -66.96
N VAL A 460 12.18 54.76 -68.02
CA VAL A 460 13.44 55.40 -68.46
C VAL A 460 13.42 56.92 -68.28
N VAL A 461 12.24 57.55 -68.44
CA VAL A 461 12.10 59.02 -68.41
C VAL A 461 11.49 59.49 -67.09
N PRO A 462 12.19 60.30 -66.27
CA PRO A 462 11.72 60.74 -64.94
C PRO A 462 10.36 61.45 -64.96
N ARG A 463 10.06 62.21 -66.03
CA ARG A 463 8.79 62.92 -66.18
C ARG A 463 7.58 61.99 -66.23
N PHE A 464 7.67 60.91 -67.01
CA PHE A 464 6.58 59.92 -67.12
C PHE A 464 6.48 59.03 -65.86
N ARG A 465 7.59 58.82 -65.14
CA ARG A 465 7.57 58.17 -63.81
C ARG A 465 6.78 58.97 -62.79
N ASN A 466 6.92 60.29 -62.78
CA ASN A 466 6.12 61.18 -61.92
C ASN A 466 4.64 61.18 -62.30
N GLU A 467 4.31 61.08 -63.60
CA GLU A 467 2.91 60.94 -64.04
C GLU A 467 2.28 59.61 -63.58
N ILE A 468 3.01 58.50 -63.64
CA ILE A 468 2.56 57.21 -63.08
C ILE A 468 2.40 57.30 -61.55
N LYS A 469 3.34 57.94 -60.86
CA LYS A 469 3.27 58.14 -59.39
C LYS A 469 2.02 58.94 -59.01
N LEU A 470 1.73 60.04 -59.71
CA LEU A 470 0.53 60.86 -59.49
C LEU A 470 -0.74 60.07 -59.79
N HIS A 471 -0.79 59.32 -60.91
CA HIS A 471 -1.93 58.47 -61.23
C HIS A 471 -2.24 57.47 -60.11
N ASN A 472 -1.21 56.78 -59.61
CA ASN A 472 -1.37 55.83 -58.50
C ASN A 472 -1.82 56.56 -57.21
N GLN A 473 -1.22 57.70 -56.87
CA GLN A 473 -1.63 58.49 -55.71
C GLN A 473 -3.09 58.95 -55.79
N PHE A 474 -3.56 59.33 -56.97
CA PHE A 474 -4.97 59.69 -57.18
C PHE A 474 -5.90 58.49 -57.06
N PHE A 475 -5.50 57.33 -57.62
CA PHE A 475 -6.28 56.10 -57.53
C PHE A 475 -6.48 55.64 -56.07
N PHE A 476 -5.44 55.73 -55.24
CA PHE A 476 -5.49 55.29 -53.83
C PHE A 476 -5.94 56.37 -52.84
N LYS A 477 -6.24 57.60 -53.29
CA LYS A 477 -6.49 58.76 -52.40
C LYS A 477 -7.61 58.52 -51.39
N ASP A 478 -8.64 57.77 -51.78
CA ASP A 478 -9.78 57.40 -50.94
C ASP A 478 -9.85 55.87 -50.72
N SER A 479 -8.77 55.14 -51.01
CA SER A 479 -8.68 53.69 -50.83
C SER A 479 -8.15 53.35 -49.45
N TYR A 480 -8.71 52.30 -48.83
CA TYR A 480 -8.16 51.71 -47.60
C TYR A 480 -6.73 51.16 -47.80
N TRP A 481 -6.39 50.75 -49.02
CA TRP A 481 -5.11 50.13 -49.37
C TRP A 481 -4.14 51.18 -49.91
N THR A 482 -3.46 51.91 -49.02
CA THR A 482 -2.51 52.96 -49.40
C THR A 482 -1.06 52.43 -49.41
N PRO A 483 -0.45 52.22 -50.59
CA PRO A 483 0.95 51.81 -50.68
C PRO A 483 1.88 52.95 -50.28
N SER A 484 3.10 52.61 -49.82
CA SER A 484 4.14 53.60 -49.51
C SER A 484 4.51 54.44 -50.74
N GLU A 485 5.09 55.63 -50.48
CA GLU A 485 5.56 56.51 -51.56
C GLU A 485 6.57 55.82 -52.51
N GLU A 486 7.39 54.91 -51.99
CA GLU A 486 8.37 54.15 -52.77
C GLU A 486 7.70 53.10 -53.66
N ASN A 487 6.67 52.42 -53.16
CA ASN A 487 5.94 51.38 -53.89
C ASN A 487 5.05 51.95 -55.00
N SER A 488 4.65 53.22 -54.89
CA SER A 488 3.83 53.93 -55.87
C SER A 488 4.57 54.38 -57.14
N THR A 489 5.89 54.18 -57.22
CA THR A 489 6.76 54.76 -58.27
C THR A 489 6.80 53.99 -59.60
N SER A 490 6.30 52.75 -59.64
CA SER A 490 6.33 51.92 -60.83
C SER A 490 5.30 50.79 -60.76
N HIS A 491 4.90 50.28 -61.92
CA HIS A 491 4.00 49.13 -62.05
C HIS A 491 4.48 47.90 -61.26
N ASP A 492 5.75 47.52 -61.40
CA ASP A 492 6.31 46.31 -60.78
C ASP A 492 6.34 46.38 -59.25
N LYS A 493 6.65 47.55 -58.69
CA LYS A 493 6.66 47.77 -57.23
C LYS A 493 5.26 47.73 -56.62
N LEU A 494 4.25 48.23 -57.32
CA LEU A 494 2.86 48.13 -56.89
C LEU A 494 2.36 46.69 -56.94
N LEU A 495 2.73 45.93 -57.97
CA LEU A 495 2.46 44.50 -58.02
C LEU A 495 3.16 43.73 -56.89
N ALA A 496 4.40 44.10 -56.55
CA ALA A 496 5.12 43.53 -55.41
C ALA A 496 4.42 43.84 -54.08
N TYR A 497 3.95 45.08 -53.88
CA TYR A 497 3.14 45.47 -52.73
C TYR A 497 1.88 44.61 -52.60
N PHE A 498 1.07 44.50 -53.66
CA PHE A 498 -0.13 43.67 -53.64
C PHE A 498 0.20 42.20 -53.31
N PHE A 499 1.31 41.69 -53.85
CA PHE A 499 1.77 40.32 -53.58
C PHE A 499 2.17 40.13 -52.11
N GLU A 500 3.01 41.00 -51.55
CA GLU A 500 3.44 40.93 -50.15
C GLU A 500 2.27 41.08 -49.18
N THR A 501 1.38 42.05 -49.41
CA THR A 501 0.17 42.24 -48.59
C THR A 501 -0.74 41.03 -48.67
N SER A 502 -0.96 40.47 -49.87
CA SER A 502 -1.76 39.25 -50.03
C SER A 502 -1.16 38.05 -49.31
N GLN A 503 0.18 37.91 -49.29
CA GLN A 503 0.85 36.85 -48.53
C GLN A 503 0.72 37.03 -47.02
N GLY A 504 0.82 38.27 -46.53
CA GLY A 504 0.61 38.59 -45.12
C GLY A 504 -0.79 38.19 -44.65
N ILE A 505 -1.81 38.63 -45.39
CA ILE A 505 -3.22 38.29 -45.14
C ILE A 505 -3.45 36.78 -45.25
N PHE A 506 -2.82 36.10 -46.22
CA PHE A 506 -2.93 34.64 -46.35
C PHE A 506 -2.34 33.90 -45.14
N LYS A 507 -1.23 34.38 -44.58
CA LYS A 507 -0.63 33.82 -43.36
C LYS A 507 -1.52 34.03 -42.14
N GLU A 508 -2.12 35.22 -41.99
CA GLU A 508 -3.11 35.51 -40.95
C GLU A 508 -4.33 34.60 -41.08
N LYS A 509 -4.90 34.48 -42.28
CA LYS A 509 -6.02 33.58 -42.56
C LYS A 509 -5.70 32.14 -42.18
N LYS A 510 -4.53 31.63 -42.58
CA LYS A 510 -4.09 30.27 -42.25
C LYS A 510 -3.99 30.03 -40.74
N ASN A 511 -3.55 31.02 -39.97
CA ASN A 511 -3.51 30.93 -38.51
C ASN A 511 -4.92 30.92 -37.91
N ALA A 512 -5.81 31.81 -38.37
CA ALA A 512 -7.21 31.86 -37.92
C ALA A 512 -7.97 30.57 -38.26
N ASP A 513 -7.79 30.03 -39.47
CA ASP A 513 -8.36 28.74 -39.89
C ASP A 513 -7.87 27.58 -39.00
N LYS A 514 -6.59 27.61 -38.60
CA LYS A 514 -6.03 26.60 -37.68
C LYS A 514 -6.70 26.65 -36.30
N ILE A 515 -6.86 27.85 -35.74
CA ILE A 515 -7.53 28.04 -34.43
C ILE A 515 -8.99 27.58 -34.53
N LEU A 516 -9.69 27.95 -35.59
CA LEU A 516 -11.07 27.56 -35.84
C LEU A 516 -11.22 26.03 -35.94
N SER A 517 -10.31 25.34 -36.64
CA SER A 517 -10.29 23.88 -36.72
C SER A 517 -10.12 23.26 -35.33
N ALA A 518 -9.14 23.74 -34.55
CA ALA A 518 -8.89 23.25 -33.20
C ALA A 518 -10.11 23.42 -32.27
N LEU A 519 -10.78 24.58 -32.33
CA LEU A 519 -12.01 24.82 -31.55
C LEU A 519 -13.16 23.89 -31.95
N LYS A 520 -13.32 23.62 -33.26
CA LYS A 520 -14.33 22.69 -33.77
C LYS A 520 -14.03 21.25 -33.34
N GLU A 521 -12.77 20.82 -33.42
CA GLU A 521 -12.30 19.52 -32.93
C GLU A 521 -12.53 19.35 -31.41
N TYR A 522 -12.22 20.37 -30.62
CA TYR A 522 -12.46 20.36 -29.18
C TYR A 522 -13.96 20.27 -28.83
N LYS A 523 -14.82 20.99 -29.56
CA LYS A 523 -16.29 20.88 -29.40
C LYS A 523 -16.79 19.45 -29.70
N GLU A 524 -16.30 18.82 -30.76
CA GLU A 524 -16.65 17.42 -31.06
C GLU A 524 -16.18 16.46 -29.97
N LEU A 525 -14.98 16.67 -29.43
CA LEU A 525 -14.44 15.88 -28.34
C LEU A 525 -15.33 15.98 -27.09
N LEU A 526 -15.76 17.19 -26.71
CA LEU A 526 -16.65 17.39 -25.56
C LEU A 526 -18.00 16.69 -25.74
N LEU A 527 -18.58 16.74 -26.94
CA LEU A 527 -19.82 16.03 -27.24
C LEU A 527 -19.65 14.51 -27.13
N LYS A 528 -18.52 13.97 -27.61
CA LYS A 528 -18.18 12.54 -27.47
C LYS A 528 -18.02 12.14 -26.01
N ILE A 529 -17.29 12.93 -25.23
CA ILE A 529 -17.14 12.72 -23.79
C ILE A 529 -18.51 12.70 -23.12
N ASN A 530 -19.34 13.72 -23.36
CA ASN A 530 -20.65 13.81 -22.71
C ASN A 530 -21.56 12.63 -23.07
N SER A 531 -21.59 12.26 -24.35
CA SER A 531 -22.34 11.09 -24.82
C SER A 531 -21.86 9.81 -24.14
N TRP A 532 -20.54 9.63 -23.99
CA TRP A 532 -19.97 8.45 -23.36
C TRP A 532 -20.33 8.39 -21.86
N PHE A 533 -20.22 9.50 -21.13
CA PHE A 533 -20.58 9.57 -19.71
C PHE A 533 -22.07 9.27 -19.48
N LYS A 534 -22.96 9.83 -20.30
CA LYS A 534 -24.41 9.53 -20.24
C LYS A 534 -24.75 8.06 -20.47
N GLN A 535 -24.02 7.41 -21.36
CA GLN A 535 -24.26 6.01 -21.70
C GLN A 535 -23.76 5.05 -20.61
N ASN A 536 -22.63 5.39 -19.96
CA ASN A 536 -21.89 4.44 -19.13
C ASN A 536 -21.97 4.74 -17.62
N ILE A 537 -22.35 5.96 -17.21
CA ILE A 537 -22.42 6.38 -15.80
C ILE A 537 -23.86 6.73 -15.44
N LYS A 538 -24.47 5.93 -14.55
CA LYS A 538 -25.90 6.04 -14.20
C LYS A 538 -26.26 7.32 -13.44
N VAL A 539 -25.32 7.85 -12.65
CA VAL A 539 -25.55 9.03 -11.79
C VAL A 539 -25.18 10.32 -12.54
N TYR A 540 -24.74 10.21 -13.78
CA TYR A 540 -24.33 11.37 -14.55
C TYR A 540 -25.57 12.14 -15.07
N ASN A 541 -25.75 13.35 -14.55
CA ASN A 541 -26.72 14.34 -15.02
C ASN A 541 -25.97 15.54 -15.60
N ASP A 542 -26.41 16.02 -16.78
CA ASP A 542 -25.92 17.30 -17.31
C ASP A 542 -26.25 18.42 -16.30
N GLY A 543 -25.24 18.98 -15.65
CA GLY A 543 -25.39 20.16 -14.79
C GLY A 543 -25.04 19.99 -13.30
N GLU A 544 -24.90 18.76 -12.78
CA GLU A 544 -24.61 18.54 -11.35
C GLU A 544 -23.25 17.91 -11.06
N ASN A 545 -22.73 17.07 -11.97
CA ASN A 545 -21.54 16.26 -11.71
C ASN A 545 -20.39 16.60 -12.67
N ASP A 546 -19.21 16.84 -12.08
CA ASP A 546 -17.97 17.02 -12.80
C ASP A 546 -17.58 15.72 -13.52
N ARG A 547 -17.15 15.83 -14.78
CA ARG A 547 -16.54 14.70 -15.51
C ARG A 547 -15.15 14.46 -14.96
N ASP A 548 -15.09 13.73 -13.86
CA ASP A 548 -13.86 13.47 -13.14
C ASP A 548 -13.64 11.97 -12.96
N LEU A 549 -12.38 11.58 -12.76
CA LEU A 549 -11.92 10.23 -12.48
C LEU A 549 -12.61 9.61 -11.27
N LYS A 550 -13.14 10.44 -10.37
CA LYS A 550 -13.94 10.01 -9.21
C LYS A 550 -15.22 9.28 -9.63
N LEU A 551 -15.91 9.72 -10.69
CA LEU A 551 -17.08 9.02 -11.19
C LEU A 551 -16.73 7.64 -11.77
N LEU A 552 -15.56 7.54 -12.42
CA LEU A 552 -15.04 6.28 -12.92
C LEU A 552 -14.67 5.33 -11.77
N ASP A 553 -14.08 5.84 -10.68
CA ASP A 553 -13.81 5.05 -9.47
C ASP A 553 -15.11 4.50 -8.87
N SER A 554 -16.09 5.38 -8.66
CA SER A 554 -17.32 5.06 -7.94
C SER A 554 -18.21 4.07 -8.68
N GLN A 555 -18.24 4.09 -10.02
CA GLN A 555 -19.15 3.25 -10.80
C GLN A 555 -18.45 2.14 -11.57
N ILE A 556 -17.45 2.49 -12.39
CA ILE A 556 -16.85 1.54 -13.33
C ILE A 556 -15.83 0.66 -12.61
N ARG A 557 -14.82 1.26 -11.97
CA ARG A 557 -13.77 0.52 -11.25
C ARG A 557 -14.33 -0.26 -10.06
N HIS A 558 -15.34 0.29 -9.38
CA HIS A 558 -16.05 -0.45 -8.35
C HIS A 558 -16.77 -1.68 -8.91
N LYS A 559 -17.50 -1.53 -10.01
CA LYS A 559 -18.18 -2.65 -10.66
C LYS A 559 -17.21 -3.70 -11.22
N MET A 560 -16.05 -3.28 -11.73
CA MET A 560 -14.97 -4.18 -12.14
C MET A 560 -14.46 -5.01 -10.96
N PHE A 561 -14.26 -4.38 -9.80
CA PHE A 561 -13.90 -5.08 -8.58
C PHE A 561 -14.95 -6.13 -8.18
N LEU A 562 -16.25 -5.80 -8.23
CA LEU A 562 -17.32 -6.78 -7.95
C LEU A 562 -17.33 -7.96 -8.94
N TYR A 563 -17.12 -7.73 -10.24
CA TYR A 563 -16.99 -8.83 -11.20
C TYR A 563 -15.75 -9.69 -10.92
N ALA A 564 -14.63 -9.08 -10.54
CA ALA A 564 -13.43 -9.81 -10.16
C ALA A 564 -13.69 -10.71 -8.94
N ILE A 565 -14.42 -10.22 -7.93
CA ILE A 565 -14.80 -11.02 -6.75
C ILE A 565 -15.48 -12.33 -7.16
N HIS A 566 -16.55 -12.25 -7.94
CA HIS A 566 -17.30 -13.45 -8.32
C HIS A 566 -16.52 -14.34 -9.29
N TYR A 567 -15.66 -13.74 -10.12
CA TYR A 567 -14.73 -14.50 -10.95
C TYR A 567 -13.80 -15.37 -10.08
N TRP A 568 -13.25 -14.80 -9.00
CA TRP A 568 -12.40 -15.51 -8.06
C TRP A 568 -13.14 -16.53 -7.20
N GLU A 569 -14.38 -16.23 -6.78
CA GLU A 569 -15.26 -17.21 -6.12
C GLU A 569 -15.51 -18.42 -7.03
N GLY A 570 -15.77 -18.19 -8.33
CA GLY A 570 -15.88 -19.25 -9.33
C GLY A 570 -14.58 -20.05 -9.52
N ARG A 571 -13.42 -19.39 -9.59
CA ARG A 571 -12.10 -20.05 -9.62
C ARG A 571 -11.88 -20.92 -8.37
N TRP A 572 -12.23 -20.40 -7.19
CA TRP A 572 -12.10 -21.10 -5.92
C TRP A 572 -12.97 -22.36 -5.88
N LEU A 573 -14.24 -22.27 -6.29
CA LEU A 573 -15.15 -23.42 -6.33
C LEU A 573 -14.61 -24.55 -7.22
N LEU A 574 -14.06 -24.22 -8.39
CA LEU A 574 -13.45 -25.20 -9.29
C LEU A 574 -12.20 -25.83 -8.68
N GLU A 575 -11.32 -25.02 -8.10
CA GLU A 575 -10.11 -25.52 -7.42
C GLU A 575 -10.45 -26.43 -6.23
N MET A 576 -11.50 -26.09 -5.47
CA MET A 576 -11.96 -26.89 -4.34
C MET A 576 -12.46 -28.27 -4.75
N GLU A 577 -13.08 -28.41 -5.93
CA GLU A 577 -13.46 -29.73 -6.44
C GLU A 577 -12.25 -30.63 -6.66
N ASP A 578 -11.16 -30.08 -7.17
CA ASP A 578 -9.94 -30.82 -7.43
C ASP A 578 -9.18 -31.10 -6.14
N PHE A 579 -9.11 -30.11 -5.24
CA PHE A 579 -8.47 -30.23 -3.93
C PHE A 579 -9.09 -31.35 -3.07
N LEU A 580 -10.42 -31.46 -3.04
CA LEU A 580 -11.11 -32.49 -2.25
C LEU A 580 -10.98 -33.90 -2.84
N LYS A 581 -10.64 -34.03 -4.13
CA LYS A 581 -10.42 -35.33 -4.80
C LYS A 581 -8.97 -35.84 -4.67
N GLN A 582 -8.01 -34.95 -4.46
CA GLN A 582 -6.58 -35.29 -4.43
C GLN A 582 -6.13 -35.84 -3.07
N ASN A 583 -5.15 -36.75 -3.09
CA ASN A 583 -4.45 -37.17 -1.87
C ASN A 583 -3.56 -36.01 -1.39
N LYS A 584 -3.63 -35.71 -0.09
CA LYS A 584 -2.87 -34.62 0.52
C LYS A 584 -1.38 -34.98 0.58
N ASN A 585 -0.58 -34.33 -0.26
CA ASN A 585 0.87 -34.25 -0.08
C ASN A 585 1.20 -32.96 0.69
N TYR A 586 2.26 -33.00 1.49
CA TYR A 586 2.74 -31.87 2.28
C TYR A 586 4.08 -31.40 1.71
N SER A 587 4.04 -30.69 0.59
CA SER A 587 5.22 -30.02 0.00
C SER A 587 5.16 -28.49 0.13
N LYS A 588 6.29 -27.81 -0.10
CA LYS A 588 6.35 -26.34 -0.20
C LYS A 588 5.36 -25.81 -1.24
N LYS A 589 5.31 -26.44 -2.43
CA LYS A 589 4.35 -26.09 -3.49
C LYS A 589 2.89 -26.25 -3.06
N ASP A 590 2.58 -27.23 -2.23
CA ASP A 590 1.22 -27.41 -1.71
C ASP A 590 0.88 -26.32 -0.67
N THR A 591 1.89 -25.81 0.05
CA THR A 591 1.75 -24.67 0.97
C THR A 591 1.49 -23.38 0.20
N GLU A 592 2.21 -23.14 -0.90
CA GLU A 592 1.95 -22.01 -1.82
C GLU A 592 0.54 -22.09 -2.41
N LYS A 593 0.14 -23.26 -2.95
CA LYS A 593 -1.21 -23.49 -3.48
C LYS A 593 -2.30 -23.24 -2.43
N LYS A 594 -2.06 -23.63 -1.18
CA LYS A 594 -2.99 -23.34 -0.06
C LYS A 594 -3.21 -21.83 0.09
N TRP A 595 -2.14 -21.04 0.12
CA TRP A 595 -2.24 -19.59 0.24
C TRP A 595 -2.87 -18.94 -0.99
N LEU A 596 -2.52 -19.39 -2.21
CA LEU A 596 -3.16 -18.95 -3.44
C LEU A 596 -4.67 -19.28 -3.48
N ARG A 597 -5.08 -20.40 -2.89
CA ARG A 597 -6.51 -20.73 -2.76
C ARG A 597 -7.22 -19.78 -1.81
N TYR A 598 -6.63 -19.47 -0.66
CA TYR A 598 -7.20 -18.49 0.27
C TYR A 598 -7.27 -17.10 -0.37
N ALA A 599 -6.24 -16.70 -1.13
CA ALA A 599 -6.17 -15.40 -1.79
C ALA A 599 -7.30 -15.17 -2.81
N LYS A 600 -7.92 -16.23 -3.36
CA LYS A 600 -9.11 -16.11 -4.22
C LYS A 600 -10.32 -15.51 -3.48
N LEU A 601 -10.43 -15.74 -2.17
CA LEU A 601 -11.53 -15.21 -1.36
C LEU A 601 -11.09 -14.01 -0.51
N THR A 602 -9.90 -14.08 0.05
CA THR A 602 -9.31 -13.13 0.98
C THR A 602 -7.88 -12.78 0.53
N PRO A 603 -7.69 -11.88 -0.45
CA PRO A 603 -6.37 -11.57 -1.01
C PRO A 603 -5.43 -10.89 -0.01
N CYS A 604 -5.96 -10.28 1.06
CA CYS A 604 -5.19 -9.57 2.08
C CYS A 604 -5.02 -10.44 3.34
N PHE A 605 -3.79 -10.89 3.61
CA PHE A 605 -3.42 -11.63 4.81
C PHE A 605 -2.87 -10.68 5.85
N VAL A 606 -3.59 -10.52 6.96
CA VAL A 606 -3.23 -9.56 8.01
C VAL A 606 -2.55 -10.30 9.15
N SER A 607 -1.34 -9.87 9.54
CA SER A 607 -0.60 -10.47 10.67
C SER A 607 0.39 -9.48 11.26
N THR A 608 0.75 -9.66 12.53
CA THR A 608 1.87 -8.91 13.11
C THR A 608 3.20 -9.37 12.53
N PHE A 609 4.21 -8.49 12.51
CA PHE A 609 5.56 -8.86 12.02
C PHE A 609 6.16 -10.08 12.73
N TYR A 610 5.82 -10.29 14.00
CA TYR A 610 6.26 -11.46 14.77
C TYR A 610 5.65 -12.78 14.28
N MET A 611 4.42 -12.74 13.78
CA MET A 611 3.68 -13.94 13.37
C MET A 611 3.85 -14.22 11.88
N LEU A 612 4.15 -13.22 11.06
CA LEU A 612 4.21 -13.33 9.61
C LEU A 612 5.16 -14.45 9.12
N PRO A 613 6.42 -14.58 9.60
CA PRO A 613 7.32 -15.65 9.16
C PRO A 613 6.78 -17.04 9.51
N LYS A 614 6.06 -17.17 10.63
CA LYS A 614 5.48 -18.44 11.06
C LYS A 614 4.39 -18.92 10.11
N TYR A 615 3.56 -18.02 9.59
CA TYR A 615 2.48 -18.40 8.66
C TYR A 615 3.01 -18.66 7.25
N PHE A 616 3.96 -17.84 6.79
CA PHE A 616 4.51 -17.91 5.45
C PHE A 616 5.81 -18.71 5.38
N SER A 617 5.80 -19.86 6.05
CA SER A 617 6.86 -20.86 5.92
C SER A 617 6.28 -22.26 5.81
N HIS A 618 6.97 -23.10 5.04
CA HIS A 618 6.73 -24.53 4.97
C HIS A 618 7.51 -25.22 6.09
N TYR A 619 6.86 -26.16 6.78
CA TYR A 619 7.47 -26.93 7.86
C TYR A 619 7.40 -28.40 7.50
N ALA A 620 8.56 -29.00 7.22
CA ALA A 620 8.72 -30.44 6.99
C ALA A 620 9.95 -30.95 7.74
N ASP A 621 9.82 -32.10 8.42
CA ASP A 621 10.93 -32.82 9.06
C ASP A 621 11.87 -31.96 9.94
N SER A 622 11.32 -30.99 10.65
CA SER A 622 12.04 -30.01 11.51
C SER A 622 12.84 -28.93 10.77
N VAL A 623 12.71 -28.85 9.44
CA VAL A 623 13.24 -27.76 8.62
C VAL A 623 12.15 -26.71 8.44
N ASN A 624 12.49 -25.46 8.78
CA ASN A 624 11.67 -24.30 8.50
C ASN A 624 12.15 -23.70 7.16
N ASP A 625 11.30 -23.77 6.15
CA ASP A 625 11.58 -23.33 4.78
C ASP A 625 10.65 -22.15 4.42
N PRO A 626 11.10 -20.89 4.62
CA PRO A 626 10.28 -19.71 4.39
C PRO A 626 9.89 -19.55 2.91
N LEU A 627 8.73 -18.95 2.69
CA LEU A 627 8.22 -18.62 1.35
C LEU A 627 8.82 -17.28 0.89
N ILE A 628 10.12 -17.28 0.61
CA ILE A 628 10.86 -16.10 0.13
C ILE A 628 10.29 -15.62 -1.21
N ASN A 629 10.09 -14.30 -1.35
CA ASN A 629 9.52 -13.65 -2.55
C ASN A 629 8.15 -14.19 -3.00
N PHE A 630 7.39 -14.84 -2.11
CA PHE A 630 6.10 -15.45 -2.47
C PHE A 630 4.98 -14.42 -2.61
N ALA A 631 4.90 -13.46 -1.69
CA ALA A 631 3.85 -12.45 -1.73
C ALA A 631 4.14 -11.40 -2.82
N ASP A 632 3.10 -10.98 -3.52
CA ASP A 632 3.19 -9.89 -4.50
C ASP A 632 3.50 -8.55 -3.82
N LEU A 633 2.90 -8.33 -2.65
CA LEU A 633 2.95 -7.04 -1.95
C LEU A 633 3.00 -7.22 -0.43
N LEU A 634 3.92 -6.51 0.22
CA LEU A 634 3.89 -6.21 1.65
C LEU A 634 3.37 -4.78 1.87
N ILE A 635 2.28 -4.66 2.63
CA ILE A 635 1.76 -3.40 3.16
C ILE A 635 2.23 -3.28 4.61
N VAL A 636 2.98 -2.23 4.90
CA VAL A 636 3.40 -1.87 6.26
C VAL A 636 2.59 -0.67 6.71
N ASP A 637 1.78 -0.82 7.75
CA ASP A 637 1.08 0.31 8.38
C ASP A 637 1.70 0.67 9.73
N GLU A 638 1.63 1.95 10.06
CA GLU A 638 2.37 2.56 11.18
C GLU A 638 3.87 2.26 11.12
N ALA A 639 4.45 2.32 9.90
CA ALA A 639 5.85 1.96 9.67
C ALA A 639 6.85 2.70 10.57
N GLY A 640 6.52 3.93 10.96
CA GLY A 640 7.32 4.73 11.89
C GLY A 640 7.43 4.16 13.31
N GLN A 641 6.66 3.12 13.66
CA GLN A 641 6.64 2.47 14.98
C GLN A 641 7.28 1.07 15.00
N VAL A 642 7.77 0.56 13.86
CA VAL A 642 8.31 -0.80 13.74
C VAL A 642 9.82 -0.74 13.74
N SER A 643 10.50 -1.61 14.51
CA SER A 643 11.96 -1.66 14.44
C SER A 643 12.43 -2.40 13.17
N PRO A 644 13.48 -1.92 12.47
CA PRO A 644 13.91 -2.49 11.20
C PRO A 644 14.21 -3.99 11.26
N GLU A 645 14.81 -4.46 12.36
CA GLU A 645 15.14 -5.87 12.55
C GLU A 645 13.90 -6.77 12.68
N ILE A 646 12.77 -6.23 13.11
CA ILE A 646 11.49 -6.95 13.18
C ILE A 646 10.75 -6.86 11.84
N GLY A 647 10.76 -5.67 11.23
CA GLY A 647 10.13 -5.41 9.93
C GLY A 647 10.76 -6.20 8.79
N GLY A 648 12.10 -6.32 8.79
CA GLY A 648 12.90 -6.89 7.69
C GLY A 648 12.46 -8.31 7.27
N ALA A 649 12.03 -9.14 8.21
CA ALA A 649 11.54 -10.48 7.91
C ALA A 649 10.31 -10.47 6.98
N GLY A 650 9.45 -9.43 7.07
CA GLY A 650 8.35 -9.26 6.14
C GLY A 650 8.81 -8.88 4.73
N PHE A 651 9.85 -8.05 4.60
CA PHE A 651 10.42 -7.68 3.30
C PHE A 651 11.04 -8.87 2.58
N ALA A 652 11.51 -9.89 3.30
CA ALA A 652 12.01 -11.12 2.70
C ALA A 652 10.91 -11.99 2.05
N LEU A 653 9.66 -11.88 2.51
CA LEU A 653 8.56 -12.74 2.07
C LEU A 653 7.81 -12.17 0.85
N ALA A 654 8.08 -10.92 0.47
CA ALA A 654 7.35 -10.21 -0.57
C ALA A 654 8.25 -9.68 -1.67
N ARG A 655 7.67 -9.39 -2.84
CA ARG A 655 8.37 -8.85 -4.01
C ARG A 655 8.40 -7.33 -4.06
N LYS A 656 7.36 -6.68 -3.56
CA LYS A 656 7.22 -5.21 -3.50
C LYS A 656 6.74 -4.78 -2.11
N ALA A 657 7.03 -3.55 -1.71
CA ALA A 657 6.51 -3.01 -0.45
C ALA A 657 5.84 -1.64 -0.61
N LEU A 658 4.69 -1.48 0.03
CA LEU A 658 4.04 -0.21 0.30
C LEU A 658 4.17 0.10 1.79
N VAL A 659 4.89 1.17 2.11
CA VAL A 659 5.20 1.56 3.49
C VAL A 659 4.42 2.83 3.82
N VAL A 660 3.40 2.69 4.66
CA VAL A 660 2.51 3.78 5.07
C VAL A 660 2.79 4.15 6.53
N GLY A 661 2.99 5.43 6.79
CA GLY A 661 3.26 5.94 8.12
C GLY A 661 3.00 7.43 8.21
N ASP A 662 2.96 7.95 9.43
CA ASP A 662 3.04 9.39 9.68
C ASP A 662 4.42 9.69 10.25
N THR A 663 5.21 10.51 9.55
CA THR A 663 6.56 10.91 9.99
C THR A 663 6.56 11.77 11.25
N SER A 664 5.40 12.34 11.61
CA SER A 664 5.21 13.18 12.80
C SER A 664 4.78 12.37 14.02
N GLN A 665 4.37 11.12 13.83
CA GLN A 665 4.13 10.21 14.95
C GLN A 665 5.46 9.81 15.58
N ILE A 666 5.44 9.66 16.90
CA ILE A 666 6.63 9.42 17.70
C ILE A 666 7.24 8.09 17.22
N GLN A 667 8.53 8.12 16.85
CA GLN A 667 9.33 6.92 16.60
C GLN A 667 9.17 5.95 17.78
N PRO A 668 9.30 4.63 17.59
CA PRO A 668 9.22 3.72 18.74
C PRO A 668 10.21 4.25 19.77
N ILE A 669 9.74 4.43 21.01
CA ILE A 669 10.60 4.90 22.08
C ILE A 669 11.68 3.83 22.18
N TRP A 670 12.86 4.15 21.68
CA TRP A 670 14.06 3.41 21.97
C TRP A 670 14.21 3.56 23.48
N GLY A 671 13.74 2.56 24.20
CA GLY A 671 14.30 2.26 25.48
C GLY A 671 15.75 1.87 25.21
N VAL A 672 16.63 2.84 24.94
CA VAL A 672 18.03 2.70 25.28
C VAL A 672 18.09 2.74 26.80
N SER A 673 17.47 1.75 27.42
CA SER A 673 17.90 1.34 28.73
C SER A 673 19.24 0.69 28.47
N LYS A 674 20.31 1.26 29.00
CA LYS A 674 21.57 0.54 29.23
C LYS A 674 21.40 -0.71 30.13
N ILE A 675 20.18 -1.16 30.37
CA ILE A 675 19.74 -2.28 31.20
C ILE A 675 18.47 -2.87 30.55
N ILE A 676 18.56 -3.49 29.37
CA ILE A 676 17.47 -4.36 28.87
C ILE A 676 17.78 -5.78 29.33
N GLY A 677 17.13 -6.18 30.42
CA GLY A 677 17.17 -7.55 30.87
C GLY A 677 16.02 -7.92 31.80
N GLN A 678 14.82 -7.34 31.69
CA GLN A 678 13.79 -7.59 32.72
C GLN A 678 12.30 -7.51 32.27
N ARG A 679 11.96 -7.93 31.04
CA ARG A 679 10.56 -7.98 30.58
C ARG A 679 9.99 -9.37 30.24
N LYS A 680 10.57 -10.47 30.75
CA LYS A 680 10.08 -11.85 30.46
C LYS A 680 9.82 -12.74 31.69
N CYS A 681 9.58 -12.20 32.88
CA CYS A 681 9.62 -13.02 34.11
C CYS A 681 8.33 -13.74 34.56
N SER A 682 7.16 -13.57 33.94
CA SER A 682 5.96 -14.30 34.42
C SER A 682 5.83 -15.74 33.91
N LYS A 683 6.69 -16.19 32.97
CA LYS A 683 6.59 -17.52 32.35
C LYS A 683 7.39 -18.61 33.08
N TYR A 684 8.36 -18.23 33.91
CA TYR A 684 9.26 -19.19 34.58
C TYR A 684 8.73 -19.70 35.92
N THR A 685 7.79 -18.99 36.55
CA THR A 685 7.16 -19.37 37.82
C THR A 685 6.13 -20.50 37.66
N GLN A 686 5.84 -20.94 36.41
CA GLN A 686 4.92 -22.05 36.10
C GLN A 686 5.58 -23.32 35.56
N LEU A 687 6.88 -23.29 35.24
CA LEU A 687 7.69 -24.47 34.90
C LEU A 687 8.23 -25.09 36.17
#